data_AF-A0A444WF61-F1
#
_entry.id   AF-A0A444WF61-F1
#
_cell.length_a   1.000
_cell.length_b   1.000
_cell.length_c   1.000
_cell.angle_alpha   90.00
_cell.angle_beta   90.00
_cell.angle_gamma   90.00
#
_symmetry.space_group_name_H-M   'P 1'
#
loop_
_entity.id
_entity.type
_entity.pdbx_description
1 polymer ?
#
loop_
_entity_poly.entity_id
_entity_poly.type
_entity_poly.pdbx_seq_one_letter_code
_entity_poly.pdbx_strand_id
1 'polypeptide(L)'
;MLFFSAAASAQLTVSMTSKTDETCPGNGTINLQVQNAQAGIDVYYIVYKLPNTTTAVWNSINPNVTGLTDGTYQVVAKQNATISDPIEIIIEDHTQTVTYDLTKVDPECNDGVINIAITQGTAVSYEIIAGPATFPPQPTPSFTNLSPGVYTVRVNDACGFGVTQSITLFSQTQVLVLSNSPGFPDNELPACDQLTVTNSLMTVDGDPAGFPLTITITVYPPDGSAPVTISGAYDPNTLQTSAVIPFYYGETYQYTITVEDSCNTYTANCTVNITMVAVALFDNANCFGKKLIIYPVKYVAPFNITFDTYPAGWDPAVANPDYPGPFTILPEDAGQEIAFGDDDYECPYGTYTGSITDACGRTQPFTIEVEEIEVVPTATPTDAECGTDIGSVEISIPGLEMATAEIMVAPDTYPNPLPDDVMEFYVYDMEADPAVNKLEMDLPIGSYVVVVSDVCGKVYDPIPFVIEVGDGSADARSRVDCTPGLTSISVFSTNTPVTQVTVTAAPEGFPEPIPFDMTPLLLNNTAAYMDGLPPGTYTFEVVDVCGSHTVTKTFTAYQVNSTDIDINLQCGSFDISLAHSSNAINQVKFWLQQYNEATGAWTTPGIGDDYTEGTEPEDGINAMSLLNNQTAYSIPYNGTFRVLKTFEAYGYGVNKKICVEILEEFEVPDGLEILDILNISCNGDENSDVMVNALGVEPLTYTIIQKNGEPFTINNGTSNTFLGLEPASYTVQVEDPCGNVVPMIFNVNDLPSLVTAYDAPDISKCGEEEFNLAAQAAFVLGAQDPDLITITFHLTQADAETLSNPLPDMYTSGNTTIYARATHSANPDCVSVSTFELILQEAPILNMEDTYALCEGDDVTIAAPNGFDSYEWSTGETTQSITLSEQGTYTITATNANGCESTKTISVTTTAIPRIQNIDITDWTTSDNTITVMVEPSPYPQDFEYSLDGIVYQDSPEFTGLTAGPYNVYVRDKYNCGNDLGEVYLLTYPRFFTPNGDGVNERWRIQYSIHEPDMEIYIFDRYGKLITTFGPNYEGWDGTFHGNRLPSTDYWFVVKRQDGRELKGHFSMVR
;
A
#
# COMPACT_ATOMS: atom_id res chain seq x y z
N MET A 1 -14.91 -30.14 -87.49
CA MET A 1 -16.13 -30.32 -86.67
C MET A 1 -15.69 -30.67 -85.26
N LEU A 2 -15.95 -29.76 -84.32
CA LEU A 2 -15.72 -29.97 -82.89
C LEU A 2 -16.76 -30.94 -82.32
N PHE A 3 -16.32 -31.82 -81.43
CA PHE A 3 -17.09 -32.26 -80.27
C PHE A 3 -16.10 -32.41 -79.10
N PHE A 4 -16.10 -31.42 -78.20
CA PHE A 4 -15.51 -31.55 -76.87
C PHE A 4 -16.43 -32.46 -76.05
N SER A 5 -15.94 -33.62 -75.61
CA SER A 5 -16.49 -34.28 -74.42
C SER A 5 -15.59 -33.90 -73.24
N ALA A 6 -16.00 -32.88 -72.48
CA ALA A 6 -15.43 -32.63 -71.17
C ALA A 6 -15.86 -33.80 -70.26
N ALA A 7 -14.96 -34.75 -70.02
CA ALA A 7 -15.10 -35.65 -68.90
C ALA A 7 -14.83 -34.81 -67.64
N ALA A 8 -15.89 -34.46 -66.92
CA ALA A 8 -15.76 -33.93 -65.57
C ALA A 8 -15.07 -35.02 -64.72
N SER A 9 -13.81 -34.80 -64.39
CA SER A 9 -13.14 -35.53 -63.32
C SER A 9 -13.95 -35.29 -62.05
N ALA A 10 -14.64 -36.30 -61.56
CA ALA A 10 -15.32 -36.19 -60.28
C ALA A 10 -14.26 -35.92 -59.20
N GLN A 11 -14.33 -34.75 -58.58
CA GLN A 11 -13.39 -34.33 -57.54
C GLN A 11 -13.55 -35.27 -56.34
N LEU A 12 -12.43 -35.64 -55.72
CA LEU A 12 -12.43 -36.44 -54.49
C LEU A 12 -13.18 -35.65 -53.41
N THR A 13 -14.18 -36.24 -52.77
CA THR A 13 -15.00 -35.56 -51.76
C THR A 13 -15.08 -36.38 -50.48
N VAL A 14 -14.76 -35.75 -49.35
CA VAL A 14 -14.94 -36.31 -48.00
C VAL A 14 -16.27 -35.84 -47.43
N SER A 15 -16.95 -36.70 -46.67
CA SER A 15 -18.14 -36.35 -45.91
C SER A 15 -18.16 -37.10 -44.59
N MET A 16 -18.80 -36.53 -43.58
CA MET A 16 -19.08 -37.19 -42.31
C MET A 16 -20.31 -38.08 -42.44
N THR A 17 -20.24 -39.31 -41.94
CA THR A 17 -21.40 -40.21 -41.81
C THR A 17 -22.06 -40.10 -40.44
N SER A 18 -21.28 -39.97 -39.39
CA SER A 18 -21.74 -39.72 -38.02
C SER A 18 -20.64 -39.10 -37.17
N LYS A 19 -21.03 -38.40 -36.10
CA LYS A 19 -20.15 -37.99 -34.99
C LYS A 19 -20.71 -38.49 -33.67
N THR A 20 -19.85 -38.61 -32.66
CA THR A 20 -20.24 -38.61 -31.25
C THR A 20 -19.56 -37.44 -30.58
N ASP A 21 -20.35 -36.63 -29.88
CA ASP A 21 -19.86 -35.52 -29.06
C ASP A 21 -19.10 -36.05 -27.85
N GLU A 22 -18.25 -35.19 -27.29
CA GLU A 22 -17.43 -35.53 -26.15
C GLU A 22 -18.32 -35.68 -24.92
N THR A 23 -18.37 -36.88 -24.35
CA THR A 23 -19.09 -37.18 -23.10
C THR A 23 -18.14 -37.52 -21.96
N CYS A 24 -16.88 -37.81 -22.30
CA CYS A 24 -15.72 -37.91 -21.41
C CYS A 24 -14.54 -37.28 -22.15
N PRO A 25 -13.60 -36.60 -21.46
CA PRO A 25 -12.42 -36.03 -22.09
C PRO A 25 -11.73 -36.98 -23.09
N GLY A 26 -11.64 -36.56 -24.35
CA GLY A 26 -11.03 -37.28 -25.47
C GLY A 26 -11.87 -38.41 -26.09
N ASN A 27 -13.14 -38.60 -25.73
CA ASN A 27 -13.93 -39.72 -26.26
C ASN A 27 -14.77 -39.38 -27.51
N GLY A 28 -14.68 -38.16 -28.03
CA GLY A 28 -15.34 -37.75 -29.26
C GLY A 28 -14.88 -38.60 -30.45
N THR A 29 -15.81 -38.88 -31.37
CA THR A 29 -15.51 -39.66 -32.58
C THR A 29 -16.13 -39.03 -33.82
N ILE A 30 -15.45 -39.20 -34.96
CA ILE A 30 -15.95 -38.82 -36.28
C ILE A 30 -15.82 -40.04 -37.20
N ASN A 31 -16.91 -40.45 -37.83
CA ASN A 31 -16.88 -41.44 -38.91
C ASN A 31 -16.95 -40.73 -40.25
N LEU A 32 -15.97 -41.03 -41.10
CA LEU A 32 -15.78 -40.38 -42.39
C LEU A 32 -16.09 -41.34 -43.54
N GLN A 33 -16.48 -40.79 -44.66
CA GLN A 33 -16.58 -41.54 -45.92
C GLN A 33 -16.06 -40.67 -47.06
N VAL A 34 -15.50 -41.33 -48.06
CA VAL A 34 -15.04 -40.68 -49.28
C VAL A 34 -15.83 -41.19 -50.48
N GLN A 35 -16.21 -40.25 -51.34
CA GLN A 35 -16.79 -40.53 -52.64
C GLN A 35 -15.79 -40.18 -53.74
N ASN A 36 -15.91 -40.84 -54.89
CA ASN A 36 -15.03 -40.66 -56.06
C ASN A 36 -13.56 -41.08 -55.85
N ALA A 37 -13.26 -41.90 -54.84
CA ALA A 37 -11.94 -42.52 -54.70
C ALA A 37 -11.68 -43.57 -55.78
N GLN A 38 -10.45 -43.59 -56.29
CA GLN A 38 -9.98 -44.59 -57.23
C GLN A 38 -9.84 -45.96 -56.55
N ALA A 39 -10.42 -47.00 -57.16
CA ALA A 39 -10.40 -48.35 -56.60
C ALA A 39 -8.97 -48.93 -56.52
N GLY A 40 -8.62 -49.51 -55.37
CA GLY A 40 -7.32 -50.16 -55.14
C GLY A 40 -6.19 -49.21 -54.71
N ILE A 41 -6.50 -47.95 -54.40
CA ILE A 41 -5.54 -46.97 -53.86
C ILE A 41 -6.03 -46.49 -52.49
N ASP A 42 -5.14 -46.49 -51.51
CA ASP A 42 -5.46 -46.04 -50.15
C ASP A 42 -5.83 -44.55 -50.11
N VAL A 43 -6.84 -44.24 -49.31
CA VAL A 43 -7.30 -42.87 -49.03
C VAL A 43 -6.91 -42.54 -47.60
N TYR A 44 -6.16 -41.47 -47.41
CA TYR A 44 -5.79 -40.96 -46.10
C TYR A 44 -6.78 -39.88 -45.67
N TYR A 45 -7.35 -40.04 -44.49
CA TYR A 45 -8.16 -39.02 -43.81
C TYR A 45 -7.23 -38.24 -42.90
N ILE A 46 -7.13 -36.93 -43.14
CA ILE A 46 -6.28 -36.00 -42.40
C ILE A 46 -7.19 -35.02 -41.67
N VAL A 47 -7.07 -34.96 -40.35
CA VAL A 47 -7.91 -34.16 -39.45
C VAL A 47 -7.04 -33.19 -38.67
N TYR A 48 -7.47 -31.94 -38.59
CA TYR A 48 -6.80 -30.84 -37.91
C TYR A 48 -7.74 -30.25 -36.86
N LYS A 49 -7.24 -29.95 -35.64
CA LYS A 49 -8.00 -29.20 -34.63
C LYS A 49 -7.77 -27.71 -34.86
N LEU A 50 -8.81 -26.95 -35.22
CA LEU A 50 -8.68 -25.53 -35.48
C LEU A 50 -8.34 -24.77 -34.19
N PRO A 51 -7.53 -23.68 -34.29
CA PRO A 51 -7.07 -23.03 -35.52
C PRO A 51 -5.83 -23.68 -36.19
N ASN A 52 -5.22 -24.72 -35.61
CA ASN A 52 -4.01 -25.35 -36.16
C ASN A 52 -4.33 -26.22 -37.38
N THR A 53 -3.94 -25.77 -38.57
CA THR A 53 -4.11 -26.52 -39.84
C THR A 53 -2.83 -27.14 -40.37
N THR A 54 -1.72 -27.06 -39.62
CA THR A 54 -0.39 -27.55 -40.06
C THR A 54 -0.07 -28.91 -39.45
N THR A 55 -0.52 -29.17 -38.22
CA THR A 55 -0.26 -30.41 -37.49
C THR A 55 -1.56 -31.20 -37.38
N ALA A 56 -1.63 -32.35 -38.06
CA ALA A 56 -2.82 -33.19 -38.05
C ALA A 56 -2.94 -33.97 -36.73
N VAL A 57 -4.12 -33.93 -36.10
CA VAL A 57 -4.46 -34.78 -34.94
C VAL A 57 -4.78 -36.21 -35.35
N TRP A 58 -5.08 -36.43 -36.63
CA TRP A 58 -5.31 -37.76 -37.21
C TRP A 58 -4.86 -37.78 -38.67
N ASN A 59 -4.08 -38.79 -39.06
CA ASN A 59 -3.68 -39.02 -40.45
C ASN A 59 -3.60 -40.52 -40.72
N SER A 60 -4.69 -41.10 -41.22
CA SER A 60 -4.84 -42.56 -41.31
C SER A 60 -5.74 -42.98 -42.47
N ILE A 61 -5.60 -44.23 -42.90
CA ILE A 61 -6.54 -44.86 -43.84
C ILE A 61 -7.85 -45.30 -43.15
N ASN A 62 -7.89 -45.25 -41.81
CA ASN A 62 -9.09 -45.57 -41.04
C ASN A 62 -10.07 -44.37 -41.08
N PRO A 63 -11.29 -44.56 -41.60
CA PRO A 63 -12.31 -43.51 -41.63
C PRO A 63 -12.86 -43.14 -40.25
N ASN A 64 -12.63 -43.98 -39.23
CA ASN A 64 -13.16 -43.76 -37.89
C ASN A 64 -12.09 -43.07 -37.06
N VAL A 65 -12.27 -41.77 -36.86
CA VAL A 65 -11.44 -40.90 -36.03
C VAL A 65 -11.95 -41.02 -34.60
N THR A 66 -11.05 -41.34 -33.67
CA THR A 66 -11.35 -41.50 -32.24
C THR A 66 -10.34 -40.69 -31.43
N GLY A 67 -10.62 -40.40 -30.16
CA GLY A 67 -9.66 -39.66 -29.34
C GLY A 67 -9.82 -38.14 -29.46
N LEU A 68 -10.98 -37.65 -29.87
CA LEU A 68 -11.21 -36.22 -30.11
C LEU A 68 -11.75 -35.54 -28.86
N THR A 69 -11.21 -34.38 -28.54
CA THR A 69 -11.73 -33.45 -27.55
C THR A 69 -12.76 -32.52 -28.18
N ASP A 70 -13.46 -31.71 -27.39
CA ASP A 70 -14.35 -30.68 -27.89
C ASP A 70 -13.63 -29.69 -28.83
N GLY A 71 -14.42 -29.07 -29.70
CA GLY A 71 -13.96 -28.03 -30.60
C GLY A 71 -14.19 -28.34 -32.07
N THR A 72 -13.62 -27.49 -32.92
CA THR A 72 -13.85 -27.53 -34.36
C THR A 72 -12.71 -28.22 -35.08
N TYR A 73 -13.04 -29.24 -35.87
CA TYR A 73 -12.08 -30.03 -36.64
C TYR A 73 -12.25 -29.80 -38.13
N GLN A 74 -11.14 -29.52 -38.81
CA GLN A 74 -11.08 -29.49 -40.27
C GLN A 74 -10.59 -30.83 -40.81
N VAL A 75 -11.35 -31.43 -41.73
CA VAL A 75 -11.07 -32.75 -42.30
C VAL A 75 -10.86 -32.65 -43.81
N VAL A 76 -9.79 -33.26 -44.30
CA VAL A 76 -9.55 -33.48 -45.73
C VAL A 76 -9.24 -34.96 -46.00
N ALA A 77 -9.60 -35.45 -47.18
CA ALA A 77 -9.16 -36.74 -47.66
C ALA A 77 -8.13 -36.59 -48.78
N LYS A 78 -7.08 -37.40 -48.73
CA LYS A 78 -5.99 -37.40 -49.71
C LYS A 78 -5.83 -38.77 -50.35
N GLN A 79 -5.80 -38.81 -51.66
CA GLN A 79 -5.47 -39.99 -52.45
C GLN A 79 -4.42 -39.60 -53.50
N ASN A 80 -3.19 -40.12 -53.37
CA ASN A 80 -2.02 -39.67 -54.13
C ASN A 80 -1.81 -38.14 -54.01
N ALA A 81 -1.83 -37.42 -55.14
CA ALA A 81 -1.69 -35.96 -55.22
C ALA A 81 -3.04 -35.22 -55.15
N THR A 82 -4.16 -35.93 -55.15
CA THR A 82 -5.50 -35.34 -55.12
C THR A 82 -5.95 -35.20 -53.66
N ILE A 83 -6.37 -33.99 -53.28
CA ILE A 83 -6.90 -33.67 -51.96
C ILE A 83 -8.36 -33.19 -52.15
N SER A 84 -9.25 -33.61 -51.26
CA SER A 84 -10.64 -33.13 -51.26
C SER A 84 -10.73 -31.69 -50.77
N ASP A 85 -11.84 -31.03 -51.07
CA ASP A 85 -12.17 -29.80 -50.33
C ASP A 85 -12.34 -30.14 -48.84
N PRO A 86 -11.95 -29.23 -47.92
CA PRO A 86 -12.09 -29.45 -46.49
C PRO A 86 -13.55 -29.38 -46.06
N ILE A 87 -13.89 -30.16 -45.04
CA ILE A 87 -15.14 -30.03 -44.28
C ILE A 87 -14.82 -29.70 -42.82
N GLU A 88 -15.73 -29.01 -42.16
CA GLU A 88 -15.63 -28.70 -40.73
C GLU A 88 -16.66 -29.52 -39.93
N ILE A 89 -16.22 -30.03 -38.78
CA ILE A 89 -17.04 -30.85 -37.89
C ILE A 89 -16.80 -30.34 -36.46
N ILE A 90 -17.87 -30.02 -35.75
CA ILE A 90 -17.82 -29.58 -34.36
C ILE A 90 -18.12 -30.77 -33.46
N ILE A 91 -17.20 -31.08 -32.56
CA ILE A 91 -17.44 -31.94 -31.40
C ILE A 91 -17.88 -31.01 -30.28
N GLU A 92 -19.12 -31.18 -29.80
CA GLU A 92 -19.66 -30.42 -28.67
C GLU A 92 -19.17 -31.03 -27.36
N ASP A 93 -18.94 -30.19 -26.35
CA ASP A 93 -18.63 -30.63 -25.00
C ASP A 93 -19.94 -30.96 -24.26
N HIS A 94 -20.13 -32.24 -23.97
CA HIS A 94 -21.19 -32.78 -23.12
C HIS A 94 -20.61 -33.53 -21.91
N THR A 95 -19.36 -33.25 -21.54
CA THR A 95 -18.79 -33.77 -20.30
C THR A 95 -19.56 -33.22 -19.09
N GLN A 96 -19.74 -34.05 -18.06
CA GLN A 96 -20.35 -33.63 -16.80
C GLN A 96 -19.39 -34.01 -15.68
N THR A 97 -18.64 -33.03 -15.19
CA THR A 97 -17.79 -33.18 -14.02
C THR A 97 -18.64 -33.47 -12.79
N VAL A 98 -18.26 -34.49 -12.02
CA VAL A 98 -18.92 -34.79 -10.75
C VAL A 98 -18.47 -33.79 -9.69
N THR A 99 -19.41 -33.11 -9.05
CA THR A 99 -19.14 -32.29 -7.86
C THR A 99 -19.84 -32.89 -6.66
N TYR A 100 -19.24 -32.74 -5.48
CA TYR A 100 -19.76 -33.31 -4.25
C TYR A 100 -19.35 -32.49 -3.03
N ASP A 101 -20.11 -32.63 -1.95
CA ASP A 101 -19.78 -32.10 -0.63
C ASP A 101 -19.39 -33.24 0.30
N LEU A 102 -18.45 -32.94 1.19
CA LEU A 102 -18.07 -33.83 2.29
C LEU A 102 -18.67 -33.33 3.60
N THR A 103 -19.28 -34.25 4.35
CA THR A 103 -19.67 -34.00 5.75
C THR A 103 -18.93 -34.99 6.64
N LYS A 104 -18.61 -34.57 7.86
CA LYS A 104 -17.82 -35.38 8.79
C LYS A 104 -18.45 -35.50 10.17
N VAL A 105 -18.10 -36.58 10.85
CA VAL A 105 -18.19 -36.74 12.29
C VAL A 105 -16.77 -36.99 12.79
N ASP A 106 -16.26 -36.06 13.58
CA ASP A 106 -14.91 -36.13 14.14
C ASP A 106 -14.82 -37.30 15.14
N PRO A 107 -13.77 -38.15 15.09
CA PRO A 107 -13.61 -39.33 15.94
C PRO A 107 -13.38 -39.01 17.42
N GLU A 108 -14.00 -39.80 18.30
CA GLU A 108 -13.67 -39.85 19.75
C GLU A 108 -12.51 -40.84 20.01
N CYS A 109 -12.59 -42.07 19.49
CA CYS A 109 -11.56 -43.12 19.62
C CYS A 109 -11.27 -43.86 18.28
N ASN A 110 -11.16 -43.14 17.16
CA ASN A 110 -11.02 -43.69 15.78
C ASN A 110 -12.30 -44.25 15.15
N ASP A 111 -13.45 -43.72 15.53
CA ASP A 111 -14.79 -44.04 15.02
C ASP A 111 -15.34 -42.98 14.05
N GLY A 112 -14.47 -42.12 13.52
CA GLY A 112 -14.82 -41.00 12.67
C GLY A 112 -15.51 -41.44 11.39
N VAL A 113 -16.34 -40.54 10.85
CA VAL A 113 -17.15 -40.80 9.65
C VAL A 113 -16.95 -39.69 8.65
N ILE A 114 -16.75 -40.04 7.38
CA ILE A 114 -16.82 -39.11 6.24
C ILE A 114 -17.98 -39.58 5.35
N ASN A 115 -18.94 -38.70 5.09
CA ASN A 115 -20.05 -38.94 4.17
C ASN A 115 -19.93 -38.01 2.95
N ILE A 116 -20.28 -38.54 1.79
CA ILE A 116 -20.19 -37.85 0.50
C ILE A 116 -21.61 -37.59 -0.01
N ALA A 117 -21.90 -36.34 -0.39
CA ALA A 117 -23.16 -35.95 -1.01
C ALA A 117 -22.89 -35.39 -2.42
N ILE A 118 -23.42 -36.04 -3.46
CA ILE A 118 -23.23 -35.57 -4.84
C ILE A 118 -24.11 -34.34 -5.09
N THR A 119 -23.50 -33.25 -5.55
CA THR A 119 -24.17 -31.99 -5.90
C THR A 119 -24.45 -31.89 -7.41
N GLN A 120 -23.56 -32.41 -8.26
CA GLN A 120 -23.72 -32.48 -9.72
C GLN A 120 -23.07 -33.74 -10.32
N GLY A 121 -23.55 -34.19 -11.47
CA GLY A 121 -23.01 -35.34 -12.19
C GLY A 121 -23.50 -36.71 -11.66
N THR A 122 -22.89 -37.80 -12.13
CA THR A 122 -23.21 -39.17 -11.70
C THR A 122 -21.95 -39.90 -11.24
N ALA A 123 -21.81 -40.09 -9.94
CA ALA A 123 -20.72 -40.86 -9.35
C ALA A 123 -20.91 -42.38 -9.52
N VAL A 124 -19.82 -43.09 -9.79
CA VAL A 124 -19.77 -44.55 -9.96
C VAL A 124 -19.05 -45.24 -8.80
N SER A 125 -18.01 -44.64 -8.23
CA SER A 125 -17.32 -45.18 -7.07
C SER A 125 -16.68 -44.09 -6.20
N TYR A 126 -16.43 -44.43 -4.94
CA TYR A 126 -15.87 -43.58 -3.92
C TYR A 126 -14.66 -44.27 -3.30
N GLU A 127 -13.55 -43.56 -3.10
CA GLU A 127 -12.35 -44.09 -2.45
C GLU A 127 -11.68 -43.04 -1.56
N ILE A 128 -10.81 -43.49 -0.64
CA ILE A 128 -9.88 -42.63 0.10
C ILE A 128 -8.48 -43.00 -0.38
N ILE A 129 -7.84 -42.08 -1.09
CA ILE A 129 -6.55 -42.32 -1.74
C ILE A 129 -5.35 -41.98 -0.86
N ALA A 130 -5.54 -41.08 0.11
CA ALA A 130 -4.50 -40.66 1.04
C ALA A 130 -5.11 -40.31 2.40
N GLY A 131 -4.31 -40.49 3.46
CA GLY A 131 -4.67 -40.21 4.85
C GLY A 131 -4.21 -41.30 5.81
N PRO A 132 -4.53 -41.19 7.11
CA PRO A 132 -4.17 -42.20 8.13
C PRO A 132 -4.65 -43.62 7.79
N ALA A 133 -5.75 -43.73 7.05
CA ALA A 133 -6.25 -44.96 6.47
C ALA A 133 -6.70 -44.70 5.03
N THR A 134 -6.48 -45.66 4.14
CA THR A 134 -6.94 -45.60 2.75
C THR A 134 -7.99 -46.68 2.49
N PHE A 135 -8.90 -46.40 1.56
CA PHE A 135 -10.00 -47.29 1.21
C PHE A 135 -10.08 -47.40 -0.31
N PRO A 136 -10.07 -48.61 -0.89
CA PRO A 136 -10.19 -48.79 -2.34
C PRO A 136 -11.59 -48.38 -2.84
N PRO A 137 -11.77 -48.23 -4.18
CA PRO A 137 -13.05 -47.88 -4.78
C PRO A 137 -14.21 -48.77 -4.34
N GLN A 138 -15.24 -48.16 -3.75
CA GLN A 138 -16.47 -48.79 -3.29
C GLN A 138 -17.71 -48.04 -3.78
N PRO A 139 -18.89 -48.69 -3.86
CA PRO A 139 -20.12 -48.05 -4.35
C PRO A 139 -20.84 -47.21 -3.28
N THR A 140 -20.43 -47.27 -2.02
CA THR A 140 -21.08 -46.59 -0.90
C THR A 140 -20.46 -45.23 -0.62
N PRO A 141 -21.25 -44.15 -0.49
CA PRO A 141 -20.77 -42.78 -0.31
C PRO A 141 -20.45 -42.45 1.17
N SER A 142 -19.86 -43.40 1.91
CA SER A 142 -19.54 -43.23 3.33
C SER A 142 -18.36 -44.09 3.76
N PHE A 143 -17.48 -43.51 4.56
CA PHE A 143 -16.34 -44.16 5.22
C PHE A 143 -16.49 -44.03 6.73
N THR A 144 -16.23 -45.10 7.47
CA THR A 144 -16.41 -45.18 8.94
C THR A 144 -15.17 -45.77 9.59
N ASN A 145 -15.05 -45.62 10.92
CA ASN A 145 -13.89 -46.07 11.71
C ASN A 145 -12.58 -45.37 11.31
N LEU A 146 -12.67 -44.05 11.12
CA LEU A 146 -11.54 -43.21 10.75
C LEU A 146 -10.91 -42.60 12.01
N SER A 147 -9.58 -42.58 12.05
CA SER A 147 -8.79 -41.87 13.06
C SER A 147 -8.71 -40.37 12.76
N PRO A 148 -8.32 -39.51 13.73
CA PRO A 148 -8.02 -38.12 13.43
C PRO A 148 -6.92 -38.00 12.35
N GLY A 149 -7.05 -37.01 11.47
CA GLY A 149 -6.09 -36.71 10.41
C GLY A 149 -6.73 -36.18 9.13
N VAL A 150 -5.89 -35.85 8.15
CA VAL A 150 -6.32 -35.36 6.84
C VAL A 150 -6.56 -36.54 5.90
N TYR A 151 -7.71 -36.58 5.25
CA TYR A 151 -8.11 -37.61 4.30
C TYR A 151 -8.39 -36.99 2.94
N THR A 152 -7.83 -37.58 1.88
CA THR A 152 -8.15 -37.21 0.50
C THR A 152 -9.13 -38.22 -0.06
N VAL A 153 -10.38 -37.77 -0.24
CA VAL A 153 -11.47 -38.53 -0.83
C VAL A 153 -11.44 -38.34 -2.34
N ARG A 154 -11.66 -39.40 -3.12
CA ARG A 154 -11.83 -39.35 -4.57
C ARG A 154 -13.19 -39.91 -4.94
N VAL A 155 -13.92 -39.17 -5.77
CA VAL A 155 -15.21 -39.60 -6.32
C VAL A 155 -15.04 -39.77 -7.83
N ASN A 156 -15.13 -41.02 -8.27
CA ASN A 156 -14.94 -41.38 -9.67
C ASN A 156 -16.28 -41.38 -10.41
N ASP A 157 -16.28 -40.76 -11.59
CA ASP A 157 -17.40 -40.78 -12.53
C ASP A 157 -17.39 -42.03 -13.44
N ALA A 158 -18.34 -42.09 -14.38
CA ALA A 158 -18.42 -43.18 -15.37
C ALA A 158 -17.33 -43.12 -16.45
N CYS A 159 -16.65 -41.98 -16.57
CA CYS A 159 -15.55 -41.74 -17.50
C CYS A 159 -14.19 -42.19 -16.93
N GLY A 160 -14.13 -42.50 -15.64
CA GLY A 160 -12.90 -42.88 -14.93
C GLY A 160 -12.11 -41.67 -14.43
N PHE A 161 -12.68 -40.47 -14.46
CA PHE A 161 -12.10 -39.27 -13.86
C PHE A 161 -12.57 -39.18 -12.39
N GLY A 162 -11.61 -38.99 -11.50
CA GLY A 162 -11.85 -38.90 -10.07
C GLY A 162 -11.62 -37.50 -9.56
N VAL A 163 -12.67 -36.82 -9.09
CA VAL A 163 -12.54 -35.52 -8.44
C VAL A 163 -12.14 -35.74 -6.99
N THR A 164 -11.10 -35.05 -6.54
CA THR A 164 -10.54 -35.21 -5.20
C THR A 164 -10.84 -34.02 -4.31
N GLN A 165 -11.16 -34.32 -3.05
CA GLN A 165 -11.40 -33.34 -2.02
C GLN A 165 -10.80 -33.82 -0.71
N SER A 166 -10.06 -32.95 -0.03
CA SER A 166 -9.45 -33.21 1.26
C SER A 166 -10.36 -32.74 2.40
N ILE A 167 -10.43 -33.54 3.45
CA ILE A 167 -11.16 -33.23 4.69
C ILE A 167 -10.34 -33.63 5.92
N THR A 168 -10.29 -32.74 6.90
CA THR A 168 -9.59 -32.96 8.17
C THR A 168 -10.55 -33.47 9.24
N LEU A 169 -10.25 -34.62 9.86
CA LEU A 169 -10.92 -35.13 11.05
C LEU A 169 -10.11 -34.75 12.31
N PHE A 170 -10.76 -34.14 13.30
CA PHE A 170 -10.15 -33.79 14.58
C PHE A 170 -10.41 -34.87 15.63
N SER A 171 -9.53 -34.96 16.63
CA SER A 171 -9.79 -35.81 17.80
C SER A 171 -10.76 -35.09 18.73
N GLN A 172 -11.90 -35.71 19.03
CA GLN A 172 -12.81 -35.22 20.08
C GLN A 172 -12.47 -35.77 21.47
N THR A 173 -11.39 -36.55 21.58
CA THR A 173 -10.98 -37.20 22.83
C THR A 173 -10.63 -36.14 23.89
N GLN A 174 -11.50 -36.00 24.89
CA GLN A 174 -11.24 -35.13 26.04
C GLN A 174 -10.09 -35.72 26.87
N VAL A 175 -9.01 -34.96 27.06
CA VAL A 175 -7.91 -35.39 27.92
C VAL A 175 -8.36 -35.32 29.37
N LEU A 176 -8.45 -36.49 30.03
CA LEU A 176 -8.75 -36.56 31.46
C LEU A 176 -7.54 -36.13 32.29
N VAL A 177 -7.81 -35.26 33.27
CA VAL A 177 -6.87 -34.83 34.30
C VAL A 177 -7.28 -35.51 35.60
N LEU A 178 -6.44 -36.45 36.04
CA LEU A 178 -6.60 -37.17 37.31
C LEU A 178 -5.66 -36.58 38.37
N SER A 179 -6.23 -36.05 39.45
CA SER A 179 -5.45 -35.52 40.57
C SER A 179 -4.69 -36.61 41.32
N ASN A 180 -3.40 -36.37 41.58
CA ASN A 180 -2.58 -37.17 42.48
C ASN A 180 -2.68 -36.72 43.96
N SER A 181 -3.48 -35.68 44.24
CA SER A 181 -3.78 -35.21 45.58
C SER A 181 -5.11 -35.82 46.03
N PRO A 182 -5.09 -36.82 46.92
CA PRO A 182 -6.31 -37.44 47.39
C PRO A 182 -7.07 -36.53 48.37
N GLY A 183 -8.39 -36.47 48.21
CA GLY A 183 -9.31 -35.98 49.22
C GLY A 183 -9.64 -37.05 50.24
N PHE A 184 -9.93 -36.62 51.47
CA PHE A 184 -10.35 -37.49 52.56
C PHE A 184 -11.65 -36.93 53.14
N PRO A 185 -12.82 -37.27 52.60
CA PRO A 185 -14.08 -36.64 52.98
C PRO A 185 -14.57 -37.04 54.38
N ASP A 186 -14.15 -38.19 54.89
CA ASP A 186 -14.67 -38.75 56.14
C ASP A 186 -14.34 -37.88 57.35
N ASN A 187 -15.31 -37.26 58.01
CA ASN A 187 -15.09 -36.72 59.37
C ASN A 187 -15.18 -37.84 60.41
N GLU A 188 -16.16 -38.72 60.27
CA GLU A 188 -16.22 -40.03 60.93
C GLU A 188 -15.74 -41.10 59.95
N LEU A 189 -14.75 -41.91 60.33
CA LEU A 189 -14.18 -42.98 59.53
C LEU A 189 -15.13 -44.19 59.50
N PRO A 190 -15.25 -44.90 58.35
CA PRO A 190 -16.11 -46.08 58.23
C PRO A 190 -15.81 -47.20 59.23
N ALA A 191 -14.53 -47.35 59.61
CA ALA A 191 -14.05 -48.27 60.63
C ALA A 191 -12.65 -47.84 61.12
N CYS A 192 -12.12 -48.49 62.16
CA CYS A 192 -10.78 -48.21 62.67
C CYS A 192 -9.65 -48.43 61.65
N ASP A 193 -9.89 -49.30 60.66
CA ASP A 193 -8.97 -49.74 59.62
C ASP A 193 -9.49 -49.46 58.20
N GLN A 194 -10.44 -48.53 58.05
CA GLN A 194 -10.98 -48.12 56.76
C GLN A 194 -10.99 -46.59 56.60
N LEU A 195 -10.76 -46.13 55.38
CA LEU A 195 -10.75 -44.72 54.99
C LEU A 195 -11.34 -44.56 53.59
N THR A 196 -12.26 -43.64 53.41
CA THR A 196 -12.72 -43.18 52.10
C THR A 196 -11.70 -42.22 51.52
N VAL A 197 -11.27 -42.50 50.30
CA VAL A 197 -10.44 -41.59 49.50
C VAL A 197 -11.23 -41.07 48.32
N THR A 198 -10.99 -39.81 47.98
CA THR A 198 -11.49 -39.20 46.74
C THR A 198 -10.35 -38.69 45.88
N ASN A 199 -10.54 -38.67 44.56
CA ASN A 199 -9.61 -38.03 43.63
C ASN A 199 -10.43 -37.20 42.64
N SER A 200 -10.01 -35.95 42.39
CA SER A 200 -10.64 -35.14 41.35
C SER A 200 -10.32 -35.71 39.97
N LEU A 201 -11.35 -35.86 39.16
CA LEU A 201 -11.27 -36.30 37.77
C LEU A 201 -12.11 -35.34 36.91
N MET A 202 -11.43 -34.56 36.09
CA MET A 202 -12.01 -33.52 35.24
C MET A 202 -11.35 -33.57 33.86
N THR A 203 -11.95 -32.93 32.87
CA THR A 203 -11.25 -32.68 31.59
C THR A 203 -10.29 -31.50 31.73
N VAL A 204 -9.41 -31.31 30.74
CA VAL A 204 -8.52 -30.12 30.66
C VAL A 204 -9.27 -28.78 30.72
N ASP A 205 -10.54 -28.75 30.29
CA ASP A 205 -11.39 -27.55 30.31
C ASP A 205 -12.24 -27.43 31.58
N GLY A 206 -12.12 -28.40 32.49
CA GLY A 206 -12.83 -28.43 33.77
C GLY A 206 -14.25 -29.01 33.73
N ASP A 207 -14.63 -29.56 32.58
CA ASP A 207 -15.91 -30.26 32.40
C ASP A 207 -15.91 -31.65 33.07
N PRO A 208 -17.12 -32.19 33.39
CA PRO A 208 -17.27 -33.57 33.85
C PRO A 208 -16.80 -34.59 32.82
N ALA A 209 -15.96 -35.53 33.26
CA ALA A 209 -15.60 -36.72 32.48
C ALA A 209 -16.86 -37.56 32.20
N GLY A 210 -17.19 -37.84 30.94
CA GLY A 210 -18.47 -38.44 30.56
C GLY A 210 -18.39 -39.62 29.61
N PHE A 211 -18.00 -40.82 30.08
CA PHE A 211 -18.02 -42.10 29.34
C PHE A 211 -18.08 -43.28 30.34
N PRO A 212 -18.26 -44.56 29.96
CA PRO A 212 -18.11 -45.66 30.92
C PRO A 212 -16.65 -45.74 31.40
N LEU A 213 -16.39 -45.25 32.61
CA LEU A 213 -15.07 -45.28 33.23
C LEU A 213 -14.92 -46.55 34.07
N THR A 214 -13.78 -47.24 33.92
CA THR A 214 -13.37 -48.32 34.83
C THR A 214 -12.31 -47.79 35.78
N ILE A 215 -12.64 -47.74 37.08
CA ILE A 215 -11.77 -47.16 38.11
C ILE A 215 -11.26 -48.26 39.03
N THR A 216 -9.94 -48.39 39.12
CA THR A 216 -9.25 -49.40 39.92
C THR A 216 -8.27 -48.72 40.86
N ILE A 217 -8.37 -48.98 42.17
CA ILE A 217 -7.46 -48.48 43.20
C ILE A 217 -6.66 -49.64 43.77
N THR A 218 -5.33 -49.53 43.81
CA THR A 218 -4.43 -50.52 44.41
C THR A 218 -3.63 -49.90 45.54
N VAL A 219 -3.87 -50.39 46.76
CA VAL A 219 -3.27 -49.87 48.00
C VAL A 219 -2.03 -50.69 48.34
N TYR A 220 -0.95 -50.02 48.73
CA TYR A 220 0.31 -50.64 49.13
C TYR A 220 0.48 -50.54 50.66
N PRO A 221 0.29 -51.63 51.40
CA PRO A 221 0.41 -51.64 52.87
C PRO A 221 1.83 -51.24 53.35
N PRO A 222 1.96 -50.47 54.44
CA PRO A 222 3.26 -50.03 54.96
C PRO A 222 4.10 -51.16 55.56
N ASP A 223 3.48 -52.30 55.89
CA ASP A 223 4.15 -53.50 56.41
C ASP A 223 4.80 -54.36 55.30
N GLY A 224 4.65 -53.97 54.02
CA GLY A 224 5.18 -54.68 52.86
C GLY A 224 4.38 -55.93 52.47
N SER A 225 3.17 -56.11 53.00
CA SER A 225 2.26 -57.17 52.57
C SER A 225 1.72 -56.93 51.14
N ALA A 226 1.03 -57.94 50.58
CA ALA A 226 0.58 -57.88 49.19
C ALA A 226 -0.40 -56.71 48.95
N PRO A 227 -0.29 -55.98 47.81
CA PRO A 227 -1.20 -54.88 47.51
C PRO A 227 -2.66 -55.32 47.44
N VAL A 228 -3.57 -54.43 47.86
CA VAL A 228 -5.02 -54.68 47.88
C VAL A 228 -5.68 -53.86 46.77
N THR A 229 -6.39 -54.53 45.85
CA THR A 229 -7.06 -53.87 44.72
C THR A 229 -8.57 -53.79 44.93
N ILE A 230 -9.15 -52.61 44.68
CA ILE A 230 -10.54 -52.25 44.96
C ILE A 230 -11.10 -51.44 43.78
N SER A 231 -12.38 -51.59 43.47
CA SER A 231 -13.06 -50.78 42.44
C SER A 231 -13.53 -49.44 43.02
N GLY A 232 -13.35 -48.35 42.28
CA GLY A 232 -13.86 -47.02 42.63
C GLY A 232 -15.17 -46.66 41.94
N ALA A 233 -15.87 -45.66 42.45
CA ALA A 233 -17.02 -45.02 41.82
C ALA A 233 -16.64 -43.61 41.32
N TYR A 234 -17.40 -43.04 40.38
CA TYR A 234 -17.24 -41.66 39.92
C TYR A 234 -18.57 -40.91 40.02
N ASP A 235 -18.54 -39.73 40.61
CA ASP A 235 -19.67 -38.83 40.70
C ASP A 235 -19.46 -37.62 39.75
N PRO A 236 -20.27 -37.52 38.67
CA PRO A 236 -20.12 -36.46 37.68
C PRO A 236 -20.56 -35.08 38.18
N ASN A 237 -21.31 -34.98 39.29
CA ASN A 237 -21.72 -33.67 39.81
C ASN A 237 -20.60 -33.01 40.63
N THR A 238 -19.80 -33.84 41.31
CA THR A 238 -18.71 -33.39 42.18
C THR A 238 -17.33 -33.56 41.54
N LEU A 239 -17.27 -34.15 40.33
CA LEU A 239 -16.03 -34.41 39.58
C LEU A 239 -15.03 -35.24 40.38
N GLN A 240 -15.52 -36.16 41.21
CA GLN A 240 -14.69 -36.94 42.11
C GLN A 240 -14.91 -38.43 41.93
N THR A 241 -13.81 -39.18 41.92
CA THR A 241 -13.84 -40.62 42.15
C THR A 241 -13.83 -40.89 43.65
N SER A 242 -14.51 -41.93 44.13
CA SER A 242 -14.50 -42.33 45.55
C SER A 242 -14.34 -43.84 45.74
N ALA A 243 -13.64 -44.24 46.80
CA ALA A 243 -13.58 -45.63 47.25
C ALA A 243 -13.20 -45.74 48.74
N VAL A 244 -13.66 -46.80 49.40
CA VAL A 244 -13.23 -47.16 50.75
C VAL A 244 -12.01 -48.08 50.65
N ILE A 245 -10.89 -47.66 51.24
CA ILE A 245 -9.62 -48.38 51.22
C ILE A 245 -9.18 -48.80 52.64
N PRO A 246 -8.31 -49.82 52.78
CA PRO A 246 -7.64 -50.12 54.04
C PRO A 246 -6.87 -48.91 54.57
N PHE A 247 -6.99 -48.66 55.87
CA PHE A 247 -6.40 -47.53 56.57
C PHE A 247 -5.38 -47.97 57.62
N TYR A 248 -4.17 -47.39 57.53
CA TYR A 248 -3.08 -47.61 58.47
C TYR A 248 -2.85 -46.33 59.28
N TYR A 249 -3.52 -46.24 60.42
CA TYR A 249 -3.56 -45.03 61.24
C TYR A 249 -2.17 -44.52 61.64
N GLY A 250 -1.88 -43.24 61.35
CA GLY A 250 -0.62 -42.57 61.72
C GLY A 250 0.61 -43.01 60.92
N GLU A 251 0.47 -43.94 59.98
CA GLU A 251 1.54 -44.40 59.09
C GLU A 251 1.41 -43.73 57.71
N THR A 252 2.53 -43.49 57.05
CA THR A 252 2.54 -42.97 55.66
C THR A 252 2.63 -44.13 54.68
N TYR A 253 1.66 -44.24 53.77
CA TYR A 253 1.63 -45.27 52.72
C TYR A 253 1.08 -44.70 51.40
N GLN A 254 1.10 -45.50 50.33
CA GLN A 254 0.69 -45.08 48.99
C GLN A 254 -0.44 -45.96 48.46
N TYR A 255 -1.26 -45.41 47.57
CA TYR A 255 -2.09 -46.19 46.65
C TYR A 255 -1.96 -45.64 45.23
N THR A 256 -2.15 -46.52 44.25
CA THR A 256 -2.33 -46.14 42.84
C THR A 256 -3.81 -46.11 42.51
N ILE A 257 -4.25 -45.09 41.79
CA ILE A 257 -5.54 -45.05 41.12
C ILE A 257 -5.32 -45.13 39.62
N THR A 258 -6.03 -46.04 38.97
CA THR A 258 -6.04 -46.23 37.52
C THR A 258 -7.45 -46.00 37.02
N VAL A 259 -7.61 -45.07 36.09
CA VAL A 259 -8.87 -44.75 35.41
C VAL A 259 -8.71 -45.14 33.94
N GLU A 260 -9.54 -46.05 33.47
CA GLU A 260 -9.60 -46.47 32.06
C GLU A 260 -10.88 -45.93 31.45
N ASP A 261 -10.75 -45.17 30.37
CA ASP A 261 -11.86 -44.84 29.48
C ASP A 261 -11.82 -45.73 28.21
N SER A 262 -12.64 -45.44 27.21
CA SER A 262 -12.70 -46.20 25.96
C SER A 262 -11.46 -46.06 25.07
N CYS A 263 -10.60 -45.07 25.29
CA CYS A 263 -9.43 -44.80 24.46
C CYS A 263 -8.08 -44.93 25.20
N ASN A 264 -7.99 -44.61 26.50
CA ASN A 264 -6.76 -44.38 27.26
C ASN A 264 -6.83 -44.91 28.72
N THR A 265 -5.65 -45.12 29.30
CA THR A 265 -5.47 -45.47 30.72
C THR A 265 -4.68 -44.38 31.44
N TYR A 266 -5.29 -43.77 32.46
CA TYR A 266 -4.69 -42.75 33.32
C TYR A 266 -4.29 -43.36 34.66
N THR A 267 -3.13 -43.02 35.20
CA THR A 267 -2.68 -43.55 36.50
C THR A 267 -2.05 -42.46 37.36
N ALA A 268 -2.45 -42.38 38.63
CA ALA A 268 -1.86 -41.48 39.62
C ALA A 268 -1.45 -42.24 40.89
N ASN A 269 -0.34 -41.79 41.50
CA ASN A 269 0.13 -42.28 42.79
C ASN A 269 -0.26 -41.28 43.88
N CYS A 270 -0.94 -41.74 44.92
CA CYS A 270 -1.50 -40.91 45.98
C CYS A 270 -0.93 -41.34 47.34
N THR A 271 -0.55 -40.35 48.15
CA THR A 271 -0.01 -40.57 49.50
C THR A 271 -1.11 -40.42 50.54
N VAL A 272 -1.19 -41.36 51.47
CA VAL A 272 -2.06 -41.28 52.65
C VAL A 272 -1.21 -41.10 53.89
N ASN A 273 -1.49 -40.05 54.65
CA ASN A 273 -0.91 -39.79 55.97
C ASN A 273 -1.93 -39.01 56.81
N ILE A 274 -2.79 -39.74 57.52
CA ILE A 274 -3.93 -39.17 58.25
C ILE A 274 -3.88 -39.58 59.72
N THR A 275 -4.15 -38.62 60.60
CA THR A 275 -4.30 -38.79 62.05
C THR A 275 -5.60 -38.11 62.51
N MET A 276 -6.07 -38.49 63.70
CA MET A 276 -7.24 -37.89 64.32
C MET A 276 -6.92 -36.45 64.75
N VAL A 277 -7.85 -35.52 64.53
CA VAL A 277 -7.73 -34.12 64.96
C VAL A 277 -8.85 -33.82 65.94
N ALA A 278 -8.53 -33.16 67.05
CA ALA A 278 -9.51 -32.61 67.97
C ALA A 278 -9.70 -31.12 67.65
N VAL A 279 -10.92 -30.71 67.32
CA VAL A 279 -11.26 -29.31 67.05
C VAL A 279 -12.00 -28.75 68.26
N ALA A 280 -11.61 -27.55 68.69
CA ALA A 280 -12.31 -26.76 69.68
C ALA A 280 -12.56 -25.37 69.07
N LEU A 281 -13.78 -24.85 69.20
CA LEU A 281 -14.20 -23.52 68.74
C LEU A 281 -15.27 -22.93 69.67
N PHE A 282 -15.63 -21.65 69.50
CA PHE A 282 -16.73 -21.04 70.24
C PHE A 282 -17.85 -20.59 69.30
N ASP A 283 -19.07 -20.73 69.76
CA ASP A 283 -20.25 -20.12 69.16
C ASP A 283 -20.80 -19.00 70.07
N ASN A 284 -21.51 -18.05 69.47
CA ASN A 284 -22.11 -16.92 70.18
C ASN A 284 -23.47 -17.34 70.77
N ALA A 285 -23.58 -17.26 72.09
CA ALA A 285 -24.85 -17.13 72.79
C ALA A 285 -25.42 -15.70 72.62
N ASN A 286 -26.60 -15.44 73.18
CA ASN A 286 -27.18 -14.10 73.23
C ASN A 286 -26.15 -13.08 73.75
N CYS A 287 -25.94 -11.97 73.03
CA CYS A 287 -25.16 -10.84 73.50
C CYS A 287 -23.68 -11.11 73.82
N PHE A 288 -23.00 -11.89 72.96
CA PHE A 288 -21.58 -12.27 73.05
C PHE A 288 -21.19 -13.27 74.14
N GLY A 289 -22.14 -13.87 74.85
CA GLY A 289 -21.88 -15.08 75.63
C GLY A 289 -21.25 -16.15 74.72
N LYS A 290 -20.34 -16.98 75.24
CA LYS A 290 -19.63 -17.98 74.42
C LYS A 290 -20.03 -19.39 74.85
N LYS A 291 -20.31 -20.27 73.89
CA LYS A 291 -20.49 -21.72 74.10
C LYS A 291 -19.29 -22.44 73.51
N LEU A 292 -18.67 -23.33 74.27
CA LEU A 292 -17.49 -24.07 73.82
C LEU A 292 -17.90 -25.32 73.06
N ILE A 293 -17.49 -25.42 71.80
CA ILE A 293 -17.83 -26.52 70.91
C ILE A 293 -16.59 -27.37 70.69
N ILE A 294 -16.71 -28.67 70.95
CA ILE A 294 -15.59 -29.61 70.79
C ILE A 294 -16.05 -30.81 69.96
N TYR A 295 -15.35 -31.12 68.88
CA TYR A 295 -15.64 -32.31 68.10
C TYR A 295 -14.37 -32.89 67.46
N PRO A 296 -14.32 -34.21 67.26
CA PRO A 296 -13.22 -34.84 66.56
C PRO A 296 -13.43 -34.88 65.04
N VAL A 297 -12.32 -34.94 64.30
CA VAL A 297 -12.25 -35.19 62.86
C VAL A 297 -11.31 -36.37 62.62
N LYS A 298 -11.64 -37.24 61.66
CA LYS A 298 -10.98 -38.53 61.37
C LYS A 298 -11.03 -39.50 62.56
N TYR A 299 -12.22 -39.67 63.14
CA TYR A 299 -12.46 -40.49 64.32
C TYR A 299 -13.43 -41.65 64.05
N VAL A 300 -13.63 -42.56 64.99
CA VAL A 300 -14.72 -43.55 64.94
C VAL A 300 -15.59 -43.39 66.18
N ALA A 301 -16.89 -43.22 66.00
CA ALA A 301 -17.82 -43.07 67.12
C ALA A 301 -17.99 -44.38 67.91
N PRO A 302 -18.35 -44.31 69.20
CA PRO A 302 -18.43 -43.10 70.03
C PRO A 302 -17.06 -42.59 70.51
N PHE A 303 -17.00 -41.36 71.01
CA PHE A 303 -15.79 -40.78 71.61
C PHE A 303 -16.07 -40.13 72.97
N ASN A 304 -15.01 -39.91 73.77
CA ASN A 304 -15.08 -39.24 75.06
C ASN A 304 -14.27 -37.94 75.03
N ILE A 305 -14.70 -36.93 75.77
CA ILE A 305 -14.00 -35.64 75.94
C ILE A 305 -13.57 -35.51 77.41
N THR A 306 -12.34 -35.09 77.65
CA THR A 306 -11.84 -34.78 79.00
C THR A 306 -11.24 -33.38 79.02
N PHE A 307 -11.50 -32.61 80.09
CA PHE A 307 -10.83 -31.33 80.31
C PHE A 307 -9.69 -31.46 81.34
N ASP A 308 -8.53 -30.91 80.99
CA ASP A 308 -7.34 -30.82 81.85
C ASP A 308 -7.29 -29.49 82.60
N THR A 309 -7.63 -28.36 81.93
CA THR A 309 -7.69 -27.02 82.53
C THR A 309 -8.84 -26.20 81.96
N TYR A 310 -9.47 -25.36 82.79
CA TYR A 310 -10.55 -24.44 82.42
C TYR A 310 -10.68 -23.29 83.46
N PRO A 311 -11.31 -22.15 83.13
CA PRO A 311 -11.47 -21.00 84.02
C PRO A 311 -12.23 -21.32 85.32
N ALA A 312 -11.88 -20.62 86.40
CA ALA A 312 -12.45 -20.85 87.73
C ALA A 312 -13.94 -20.50 87.79
N GLY A 313 -14.77 -21.41 88.32
CA GLY A 313 -16.22 -21.22 88.47
C GLY A 313 -17.06 -21.83 87.34
N TRP A 314 -16.41 -22.32 86.29
CA TRP A 314 -17.03 -23.10 85.22
C TRP A 314 -16.77 -24.60 85.45
N ASP A 315 -17.78 -25.46 85.25
CA ASP A 315 -17.68 -26.92 85.41
C ASP A 315 -18.19 -27.63 84.15
N PRO A 316 -17.36 -28.43 83.45
CA PRO A 316 -17.77 -29.11 82.22
C PRO A 316 -18.93 -30.10 82.43
N ALA A 317 -19.10 -30.65 83.64
CA ALA A 317 -20.24 -31.54 83.95
C ALA A 317 -21.56 -30.80 84.13
N VAL A 318 -21.50 -29.50 84.44
CA VAL A 318 -22.67 -28.60 84.47
C VAL A 318 -22.94 -28.04 83.08
N ALA A 319 -21.86 -27.70 82.35
CA ALA A 319 -21.91 -27.14 81.00
C ALA A 319 -22.42 -28.15 79.95
N ASN A 320 -22.18 -29.45 80.14
CA ASN A 320 -22.78 -30.51 79.33
C ASN A 320 -23.09 -31.73 80.23
N PRO A 321 -24.37 -32.09 80.41
CA PRO A 321 -24.77 -33.22 81.27
C PRO A 321 -24.24 -34.59 80.83
N ASP A 322 -23.88 -34.75 79.55
CA ASP A 322 -23.37 -35.99 78.98
C ASP A 322 -21.84 -36.12 79.12
N TYR A 323 -21.15 -35.13 79.70
CA TYR A 323 -19.71 -35.18 80.00
C TYR A 323 -19.36 -36.32 80.97
N PRO A 324 -18.31 -37.14 80.69
CA PRO A 324 -17.28 -37.02 79.64
C PRO A 324 -17.58 -37.80 78.34
N GLY A 325 -18.82 -38.23 78.11
CA GLY A 325 -19.25 -39.10 77.01
C GLY A 325 -19.76 -40.46 77.50
N PRO A 326 -20.02 -41.43 76.59
CA PRO A 326 -19.70 -41.41 75.17
C PRO A 326 -20.58 -40.47 74.34
N PHE A 327 -19.95 -39.62 73.55
CA PHE A 327 -20.59 -38.79 72.54
C PHE A 327 -20.62 -39.51 71.18
N THR A 328 -21.69 -39.27 70.43
CA THR A 328 -21.86 -39.70 69.03
C THR A 328 -22.39 -38.52 68.25
N ILE A 329 -21.80 -38.21 67.10
CA ILE A 329 -22.31 -37.20 66.17
C ILE A 329 -22.96 -37.99 65.05
N LEU A 330 -24.29 -37.93 64.91
CA LEU A 330 -24.99 -38.69 63.86
C LEU A 330 -24.77 -38.02 62.49
N PRO A 331 -24.72 -38.77 61.38
CA PRO A 331 -24.48 -38.22 60.05
C PRO A 331 -25.54 -37.22 59.57
N GLU A 332 -26.79 -37.40 60.02
CA GLU A 332 -27.93 -36.51 59.73
C GLU A 332 -27.96 -35.27 60.63
N ASP A 333 -27.11 -35.25 61.66
CA ASP A 333 -26.88 -34.14 62.58
C ASP A 333 -25.47 -33.55 62.41
N ALA A 334 -24.91 -33.55 61.18
CA ALA A 334 -23.66 -32.88 60.86
C ALA A 334 -23.82 -31.36 61.04
N GLY A 335 -23.68 -30.91 62.28
CA GLY A 335 -24.08 -29.58 62.76
C GLY A 335 -24.55 -29.57 64.22
N GLN A 336 -24.82 -30.72 64.83
CA GLN A 336 -24.87 -30.83 66.29
C GLN A 336 -23.47 -30.84 66.87
N GLU A 337 -23.09 -29.66 67.30
CA GLU A 337 -21.87 -29.37 68.02
C GLU A 337 -21.98 -29.94 69.44
N ILE A 338 -20.94 -30.64 69.92
CA ILE A 338 -20.86 -30.99 71.35
C ILE A 338 -20.52 -29.70 72.09
N ALA A 339 -21.57 -28.96 72.43
CA ALA A 339 -21.48 -27.70 73.14
C ALA A 339 -21.33 -27.95 74.64
N PHE A 340 -20.46 -27.18 75.26
CA PHE A 340 -20.33 -27.02 76.68
C PHE A 340 -20.74 -25.58 77.01
N GLY A 341 -21.90 -25.44 77.64
CA GLY A 341 -22.55 -24.18 77.97
C GLY A 341 -23.82 -23.94 77.16
N ASP A 342 -24.68 -23.06 77.65
CA ASP A 342 -25.91 -22.61 77.01
C ASP A 342 -26.16 -21.11 77.29
N ASP A 343 -27.34 -20.59 76.95
CA ASP A 343 -27.68 -19.17 77.16
C ASP A 343 -27.80 -18.79 78.65
N ASP A 344 -27.94 -19.77 79.54
CA ASP A 344 -28.03 -19.58 81.00
C ASP A 344 -26.69 -19.89 81.72
N TYR A 345 -25.77 -20.62 81.07
CA TYR A 345 -24.48 -21.07 81.61
C TYR A 345 -23.34 -20.93 80.59
N GLU A 346 -22.90 -19.70 80.39
CA GLU A 346 -21.87 -19.31 79.41
C GLU A 346 -20.43 -19.69 79.83
N CYS A 347 -19.52 -19.79 78.86
CA CYS A 347 -18.08 -19.97 79.07
C CYS A 347 -17.40 -18.66 79.49
N PRO A 348 -16.74 -18.59 80.66
CA PRO A 348 -15.94 -17.43 81.04
C PRO A 348 -14.73 -17.19 80.13
N TYR A 349 -14.26 -15.95 80.12
CA TYR A 349 -12.99 -15.58 79.50
C TYR A 349 -11.81 -16.38 80.09
N GLY A 350 -10.94 -16.89 79.22
CA GLY A 350 -9.75 -17.67 79.60
C GLY A 350 -9.52 -18.93 78.75
N THR A 351 -8.49 -19.70 79.13
CA THR A 351 -8.02 -20.87 78.38
C THR A 351 -8.66 -22.19 78.84
N TYR A 352 -9.03 -23.02 77.87
CA TYR A 352 -9.57 -24.36 78.01
C TYR A 352 -8.64 -25.37 77.33
N THR A 353 -8.21 -26.42 78.04
CA THR A 353 -7.39 -27.50 77.47
C THR A 353 -7.97 -28.87 77.82
N GLY A 354 -7.83 -29.84 76.92
CA GLY A 354 -8.33 -31.19 77.15
C GLY A 354 -7.92 -32.18 76.05
N SER A 355 -8.58 -33.34 76.02
CA SER A 355 -8.35 -34.36 74.99
C SER A 355 -9.64 -35.07 74.58
N ILE A 356 -9.66 -35.58 73.34
CA ILE A 356 -10.71 -36.44 72.81
C ILE A 356 -10.14 -37.84 72.61
N THR A 357 -10.86 -38.88 73.05
CA THR A 357 -10.51 -40.29 72.80
C THR A 357 -11.64 -41.01 72.09
N ASP A 358 -11.36 -41.61 70.93
CA ASP A 358 -12.37 -42.30 70.11
C ASP A 358 -12.54 -43.79 70.43
N ALA A 359 -13.47 -44.47 69.74
CA ALA A 359 -13.77 -45.89 69.96
C ALA A 359 -12.61 -46.84 69.60
N CYS A 360 -11.70 -46.38 68.75
CA CYS A 360 -10.47 -47.10 68.41
C CYS A 360 -9.38 -46.94 69.48
N GLY A 361 -9.64 -46.15 70.53
CA GLY A 361 -8.71 -45.86 71.62
C GLY A 361 -7.63 -44.83 71.25
N ARG A 362 -7.84 -44.06 70.17
CA ARG A 362 -6.92 -43.01 69.72
C ARG A 362 -7.24 -41.72 70.46
N THR A 363 -6.22 -41.04 70.98
CA THR A 363 -6.40 -39.83 71.80
C THR A 363 -5.69 -38.63 71.17
N GLN A 364 -6.37 -37.49 71.07
CA GLN A 364 -5.82 -36.23 70.56
C GLN A 364 -6.15 -35.03 71.47
N PRO A 365 -5.17 -34.17 71.83
CA PRO A 365 -5.41 -32.98 72.67
C PRO A 365 -6.01 -31.80 71.88
N PHE A 366 -6.69 -30.89 72.61
CA PHE A 366 -7.16 -29.59 72.13
C PHE A 366 -6.82 -28.46 73.12
N THR A 367 -6.76 -27.22 72.63
CA THR A 367 -6.55 -25.99 73.43
C THR A 367 -7.24 -24.81 72.76
N ILE A 368 -7.95 -23.97 73.52
CA ILE A 368 -8.65 -22.78 73.02
C ILE A 368 -8.78 -21.69 74.10
N GLU A 369 -8.84 -20.41 73.72
CA GLU A 369 -8.93 -19.25 74.63
C GLU A 369 -10.06 -18.29 74.23
N VAL A 370 -10.89 -17.87 75.19
CA VAL A 370 -11.96 -16.86 74.99
C VAL A 370 -11.45 -15.46 75.37
N GLU A 371 -11.51 -14.51 74.44
CA GLU A 371 -11.12 -13.09 74.62
C GLU A 371 -12.32 -12.12 74.53
N GLU A 372 -12.20 -10.90 75.10
CA GLU A 372 -13.21 -9.83 75.07
C GLU A 372 -13.02 -8.90 73.85
N ILE A 373 -14.10 -8.54 73.13
CA ILE A 373 -14.06 -7.70 71.90
C ILE A 373 -14.92 -6.43 72.09
N GLU A 374 -14.38 -5.25 71.77
CA GLU A 374 -15.15 -3.99 71.73
C GLU A 374 -15.83 -3.77 70.36
N VAL A 375 -17.15 -3.53 70.34
CA VAL A 375 -17.97 -3.26 69.14
C VAL A 375 -18.24 -1.77 68.99
N VAL A 376 -18.04 -1.22 67.77
CA VAL A 376 -18.30 0.20 67.43
C VAL A 376 -19.21 0.26 66.19
N PRO A 377 -20.38 0.94 66.26
CA PRO A 377 -21.27 1.12 65.10
C PRO A 377 -20.70 2.06 64.03
N THR A 378 -21.16 1.93 62.79
CA THR A 378 -20.71 2.72 61.63
C THR A 378 -21.87 3.44 60.93
N ALA A 379 -21.61 4.64 60.40
CA ALA A 379 -22.50 5.40 59.52
C ALA A 379 -21.73 5.85 58.26
N THR A 380 -22.19 5.47 57.08
CA THR A 380 -21.54 5.70 55.78
C THR A 380 -22.45 6.55 54.89
N PRO A 381 -22.24 7.88 54.80
CA PRO A 381 -23.07 8.74 53.95
C PRO A 381 -22.68 8.63 52.46
N THR A 382 -23.66 8.85 51.59
CA THR A 382 -23.53 9.09 50.15
C THR A 382 -24.06 10.48 49.84
N ASP A 383 -23.26 11.29 49.14
CA ASP A 383 -23.61 12.66 48.79
C ASP A 383 -24.80 12.75 47.83
N ALA A 384 -25.51 13.88 47.85
CA ALA A 384 -26.64 14.14 46.97
C ALA A 384 -26.19 14.31 45.52
N GLU A 385 -26.88 13.66 44.57
CA GLU A 385 -26.65 13.94 43.15
C GLU A 385 -26.92 15.41 42.86
N CYS A 386 -26.01 16.08 42.16
CA CYS A 386 -26.14 17.52 41.99
C CYS A 386 -27.39 17.90 41.17
N GLY A 387 -28.14 18.86 41.70
CA GLY A 387 -29.50 19.22 41.23
C GLY A 387 -30.62 18.52 42.00
N THR A 388 -30.29 17.55 42.86
CA THR A 388 -31.16 17.00 43.89
C THR A 388 -30.73 17.53 45.26
N ASP A 389 -31.68 17.72 46.18
CA ASP A 389 -31.40 18.15 47.56
C ASP A 389 -31.24 16.95 48.52
N ILE A 390 -31.05 15.72 47.99
CA ILE A 390 -31.21 14.45 48.72
C ILE A 390 -30.02 13.52 48.43
N GLY A 391 -29.28 13.12 49.47
CA GLY A 391 -28.31 12.02 49.45
C GLY A 391 -28.82 10.84 50.28
N SER A 392 -27.94 9.91 50.69
CA SER A 392 -28.33 8.75 51.51
C SER A 392 -27.32 8.43 52.60
N VAL A 393 -27.68 7.56 53.55
CA VAL A 393 -26.75 7.05 54.57
C VAL A 393 -27.05 5.58 54.87
N GLU A 394 -25.99 4.80 55.08
CA GLU A 394 -26.05 3.42 55.57
C GLU A 394 -25.50 3.34 57.01
N ILE A 395 -26.27 2.78 57.95
CA ILE A 395 -25.88 2.66 59.38
C ILE A 395 -25.97 1.19 59.82
N SER A 396 -24.96 0.68 60.52
CA SER A 396 -24.92 -0.71 61.00
C SER A 396 -24.17 -0.88 62.32
N ILE A 397 -24.47 -1.96 63.05
CA ILE A 397 -23.72 -2.42 64.24
C ILE A 397 -23.06 -3.76 63.88
N PRO A 398 -21.72 -3.82 63.74
CA PRO A 398 -21.05 -5.04 63.30
C PRO A 398 -21.38 -6.25 64.18
N GLY A 399 -21.99 -7.28 63.58
CA GLY A 399 -22.30 -8.56 64.25
C GLY A 399 -23.45 -8.52 65.25
N LEU A 400 -24.23 -7.43 65.32
CA LEU A 400 -25.40 -7.30 66.20
C LEU A 400 -26.60 -6.71 65.48
N GLU A 401 -27.79 -7.12 65.92
CA GLU A 401 -29.04 -6.51 65.49
C GLU A 401 -29.28 -5.17 66.21
N MET A 402 -29.72 -4.18 65.45
CA MET A 402 -30.08 -2.86 65.97
C MET A 402 -31.47 -2.92 66.61
N ALA A 403 -31.60 -2.48 67.87
CA ALA A 403 -32.88 -2.37 68.57
C ALA A 403 -33.55 -1.01 68.37
N THR A 404 -32.79 0.08 68.35
CA THR A 404 -33.31 1.43 68.11
C THR A 404 -32.31 2.25 67.31
N ALA A 405 -32.81 3.17 66.48
CA ALA A 405 -32.03 4.18 65.78
C ALA A 405 -32.79 5.51 65.81
N GLU A 406 -32.22 6.52 66.46
CA GLU A 406 -32.83 7.84 66.57
C GLU A 406 -31.90 8.92 65.98
N ILE A 407 -32.40 9.69 65.02
CA ILE A 407 -31.72 10.90 64.57
C ILE A 407 -31.93 11.99 65.62
N MET A 408 -30.85 12.43 66.24
CA MET A 408 -30.84 13.41 67.33
C MET A 408 -30.59 14.84 66.85
N VAL A 409 -29.87 14.99 65.74
CA VAL A 409 -29.54 16.26 65.09
C VAL A 409 -29.71 16.08 63.59
N ALA A 410 -30.35 17.05 62.93
CA ALA A 410 -30.57 17.09 61.49
C ALA A 410 -30.61 18.56 61.02
N PRO A 411 -30.39 18.86 59.73
CA PRO A 411 -30.51 20.21 59.17
C PRO A 411 -31.96 20.72 59.16
N ASP A 412 -32.16 22.03 59.03
CA ASP A 412 -33.48 22.68 59.02
C ASP A 412 -34.40 22.20 57.86
N THR A 413 -33.82 21.60 56.83
CA THR A 413 -34.51 21.02 55.67
C THR A 413 -35.09 19.62 55.93
N TYR A 414 -34.71 18.98 57.04
CA TYR A 414 -35.21 17.68 57.44
C TYR A 414 -36.69 17.78 57.86
N PRO A 415 -37.60 16.98 57.26
CA PRO A 415 -39.05 17.20 57.40
C PRO A 415 -39.62 16.72 58.74
N ASN A 416 -38.95 15.81 59.44
CA ASN A 416 -39.46 15.16 60.64
C ASN A 416 -38.96 15.83 61.93
N PRO A 417 -39.77 15.82 63.01
CA PRO A 417 -39.36 16.37 64.30
C PRO A 417 -38.29 15.50 64.99
N LEU A 418 -37.32 16.13 65.65
CA LEU A 418 -36.25 15.43 66.38
C LEU A 418 -36.56 15.25 67.88
N PRO A 419 -36.16 14.12 68.52
CA PRO A 419 -35.54 12.93 67.91
C PRO A 419 -36.50 12.19 66.98
N ASP A 420 -36.01 11.76 65.82
CA ASP A 420 -36.81 10.96 64.87
C ASP A 420 -36.41 9.49 64.93
N ASP A 421 -37.38 8.60 65.13
CA ASP A 421 -37.17 7.15 65.12
C ASP A 421 -37.18 6.66 63.68
N VAL A 422 -36.02 6.18 63.23
CA VAL A 422 -35.80 5.82 61.84
C VAL A 422 -35.71 4.31 61.63
N MET A 423 -36.12 3.51 62.62
CA MET A 423 -36.13 2.04 62.53
C MET A 423 -37.01 1.49 61.39
N GLU A 424 -37.90 2.29 60.81
CA GLU A 424 -38.67 1.89 59.62
C GLU A 424 -37.80 1.62 58.38
N PHE A 425 -36.57 2.15 58.36
CA PHE A 425 -35.60 2.00 57.27
C PHE A 425 -34.58 0.86 57.51
N TYR A 426 -34.72 0.11 58.60
CA TYR A 426 -33.85 -1.01 58.93
C TYR A 426 -34.23 -2.26 58.12
N VAL A 427 -33.27 -2.81 57.39
CA VAL A 427 -33.43 -4.05 56.62
C VAL A 427 -32.80 -5.20 57.39
N TYR A 428 -33.62 -6.21 57.67
CA TYR A 428 -33.21 -7.45 58.32
C TYR A 428 -33.24 -8.60 57.32
N ASP A 429 -32.09 -9.23 57.07
CA ASP A 429 -31.98 -10.42 56.22
C ASP A 429 -31.64 -11.64 57.09
N MET A 430 -32.56 -12.62 57.13
CA MET A 430 -32.38 -13.87 57.88
C MET A 430 -31.52 -14.91 57.13
N GLU A 431 -31.28 -14.73 55.83
CA GLU A 431 -30.60 -15.71 54.98
C GLU A 431 -29.16 -15.30 54.58
N ALA A 432 -28.75 -14.06 54.86
CA ALA A 432 -27.42 -13.54 54.57
C ALA A 432 -26.53 -13.46 55.82
N ASP A 433 -25.21 -13.43 55.61
CA ASP A 433 -24.18 -13.21 56.65
C ASP A 433 -24.59 -12.01 57.55
N PRO A 434 -24.50 -12.08 58.90
CA PRO A 434 -24.86 -10.99 59.82
C PRO A 434 -24.21 -9.63 59.52
N ALA A 435 -23.26 -9.55 58.58
CA ALA A 435 -22.77 -8.31 57.96
C ALA A 435 -23.82 -7.50 57.16
N VAL A 436 -25.02 -8.02 56.87
CA VAL A 436 -26.01 -7.37 55.99
C VAL A 436 -27.09 -6.56 56.75
N ASN A 437 -27.14 -6.67 58.07
CA ASN A 437 -28.10 -5.91 58.91
C ASN A 437 -27.75 -4.42 58.96
N LYS A 438 -28.51 -3.61 58.22
CA LYS A 438 -28.22 -2.18 58.04
C LYS A 438 -29.49 -1.35 57.85
N LEU A 439 -29.37 -0.08 58.16
CA LEU A 439 -30.41 0.93 58.01
C LEU A 439 -30.00 1.90 56.91
N GLU A 440 -30.81 1.96 55.85
CA GLU A 440 -30.55 2.75 54.63
C GLU A 440 -31.68 3.76 54.41
N MET A 441 -31.34 5.04 54.31
CA MET A 441 -32.35 6.08 54.09
C MET A 441 -31.81 7.26 53.28
N ASP A 442 -32.73 7.90 52.57
CA ASP A 442 -32.50 9.13 51.84
C ASP A 442 -32.69 10.35 52.76
N LEU A 443 -31.74 11.27 52.74
CA LEU A 443 -31.67 12.40 53.67
C LEU A 443 -31.29 13.70 52.93
N PRO A 444 -31.89 14.84 53.31
CA PRO A 444 -31.47 16.14 52.80
C PRO A 444 -30.01 16.46 53.07
N ILE A 445 -29.43 17.35 52.26
CA ILE A 445 -28.07 17.87 52.48
C ILE A 445 -27.96 18.53 53.87
N GLY A 446 -26.91 18.19 54.62
CA GLY A 446 -26.61 18.77 55.92
C GLY A 446 -25.95 17.80 56.90
N SER A 447 -25.79 18.25 58.15
CA SER A 447 -25.14 17.46 59.21
C SER A 447 -26.16 16.74 60.09
N TYR A 448 -25.86 15.48 60.37
CA TYR A 448 -26.69 14.59 61.16
C TYR A 448 -25.93 14.01 62.35
N VAL A 449 -26.66 13.63 63.40
CA VAL A 449 -26.15 12.78 64.49
C VAL A 449 -27.19 11.72 64.79
N VAL A 450 -26.81 10.44 64.70
CA VAL A 450 -27.66 9.30 65.04
C VAL A 450 -27.21 8.65 66.34
N VAL A 451 -28.15 8.16 67.14
CA VAL A 451 -27.89 7.32 68.32
C VAL A 451 -28.54 5.96 68.08
N VAL A 452 -27.76 4.89 68.25
CA VAL A 452 -28.23 3.52 68.04
C VAL A 452 -28.11 2.70 69.33
N SER A 453 -28.97 1.70 69.48
CA SER A 453 -28.84 0.66 70.51
C SER A 453 -28.97 -0.72 69.88
N ASP A 454 -28.34 -1.72 70.50
CA ASP A 454 -28.47 -3.12 70.08
C ASP A 454 -29.60 -3.84 70.83
N VAL A 455 -29.99 -5.02 70.33
CA VAL A 455 -30.96 -5.93 70.98
C VAL A 455 -30.51 -6.43 72.36
N CYS A 456 -29.25 -6.20 72.72
CA CYS A 456 -28.65 -6.52 74.01
C CYS A 456 -28.82 -5.41 75.05
N GLY A 457 -29.44 -4.29 74.66
CA GLY A 457 -29.74 -3.17 75.53
C GLY A 457 -28.56 -2.22 75.74
N LYS A 458 -27.47 -2.36 74.99
CA LYS A 458 -26.37 -1.39 74.99
C LYS A 458 -26.71 -0.23 74.07
N VAL A 459 -26.69 0.97 74.64
CA VAL A 459 -26.79 2.22 73.88
C VAL A 459 -25.37 2.69 73.55
N TYR A 460 -25.13 3.01 72.28
CA TYR A 460 -23.82 3.43 71.79
C TYR A 460 -23.68 4.96 71.80
N ASP A 461 -22.44 5.43 71.74
CA ASP A 461 -22.14 6.86 71.64
C ASP A 461 -22.72 7.45 70.32
N PRO A 462 -23.18 8.72 70.32
CA PRO A 462 -23.76 9.36 69.13
C PRO A 462 -22.78 9.43 67.94
N ILE A 463 -23.26 9.13 66.74
CA ILE A 463 -22.47 9.03 65.50
C ILE A 463 -22.80 10.22 64.58
N PRO A 464 -21.86 11.18 64.40
CA PRO A 464 -22.04 12.28 63.47
C PRO A 464 -21.72 11.87 62.02
N PHE A 465 -22.49 12.36 61.05
CA PHE A 465 -22.19 12.27 59.61
C PHE A 465 -22.73 13.50 58.86
N VAL A 466 -22.30 13.70 57.60
CA VAL A 466 -22.69 14.85 56.76
C VAL A 466 -23.03 14.34 55.36
N ILE A 467 -24.09 14.90 54.77
CA ILE A 467 -24.43 14.73 53.35
C ILE A 467 -24.15 16.07 52.66
N GLU A 468 -23.31 16.04 51.62
CA GLU A 468 -22.96 17.21 50.82
C GLU A 468 -23.55 17.11 49.40
N VAL A 469 -23.36 18.15 48.57
CA VAL A 469 -23.71 18.09 47.13
C VAL A 469 -22.54 17.43 46.40
N GLY A 470 -22.83 16.38 45.63
CA GLY A 470 -21.83 15.71 44.81
C GLY A 470 -21.31 16.62 43.69
N ASP A 471 -19.99 16.65 43.52
CA ASP A 471 -19.36 17.29 42.38
C ASP A 471 -19.59 16.44 41.12
N GLY A 472 -20.18 17.02 40.06
CA GLY A 472 -20.19 16.38 38.73
C GLY A 472 -18.76 16.10 38.26
N SER A 473 -18.58 15.10 37.39
CA SER A 473 -17.26 14.76 36.86
C SER A 473 -17.33 14.38 35.39
N ALA A 474 -16.62 15.12 34.56
CA ALA A 474 -16.49 14.81 33.14
C ALA A 474 -15.31 13.87 32.87
N ASP A 475 -15.44 13.02 31.87
CA ASP A 475 -14.35 12.17 31.38
C ASP A 475 -14.39 12.01 29.86
N ALA A 476 -13.27 11.54 29.30
CA ALA A 476 -13.15 11.24 27.88
C ALA A 476 -12.42 9.90 27.68
N ARG A 477 -12.93 9.11 26.74
CA ARG A 477 -12.38 7.81 26.33
C ARG A 477 -12.16 7.77 24.83
N SER A 478 -11.28 6.88 24.37
CA SER A 478 -11.02 6.68 22.95
C SER A 478 -11.27 5.24 22.51
N ARG A 479 -11.61 5.10 21.24
CA ARG A 479 -11.44 3.88 20.45
C ARG A 479 -10.46 4.19 19.32
N VAL A 480 -9.76 3.19 18.82
CA VAL A 480 -8.97 3.35 17.61
C VAL A 480 -9.87 3.73 16.43
N ASP A 481 -9.35 4.48 15.45
CA ASP A 481 -10.10 4.82 14.23
C ASP A 481 -9.98 3.70 13.18
N CYS A 482 -10.76 3.78 12.10
CA CYS A 482 -10.66 2.89 10.95
C CYS A 482 -9.36 3.13 10.17
N THR A 483 -8.82 4.35 10.19
CA THR A 483 -7.58 4.69 9.49
C THR A 483 -6.37 4.52 10.42
N PRO A 484 -5.35 3.74 10.04
CA PRO A 484 -4.09 3.65 10.78
C PRO A 484 -3.50 5.04 11.05
N GLY A 485 -3.04 5.28 12.28
CA GLY A 485 -2.51 6.58 12.68
C GLY A 485 -3.53 7.58 13.23
N LEU A 486 -4.84 7.28 13.19
CA LEU A 486 -5.90 8.12 13.76
C LEU A 486 -6.57 7.49 14.99
N THR A 487 -7.32 8.30 15.74
CA THR A 487 -8.10 7.90 16.92
C THR A 487 -9.50 8.48 16.86
N SER A 488 -10.43 7.89 17.62
CA SER A 488 -11.81 8.36 17.77
C SER A 488 -12.13 8.51 19.25
N ILE A 489 -12.90 9.52 19.62
CA ILE A 489 -13.12 9.91 21.02
C ILE A 489 -14.60 10.00 21.37
N SER A 490 -14.88 9.79 22.66
CA SER A 490 -16.17 10.01 23.29
C SER A 490 -15.94 10.82 24.56
N VAL A 491 -16.62 11.96 24.68
CA VAL A 491 -16.56 12.86 25.84
C VAL A 491 -17.92 12.86 26.54
N PHE A 492 -17.94 12.63 27.84
CA PHE A 492 -19.16 12.42 28.62
C PHE A 492 -19.03 12.95 30.06
N SER A 493 -20.13 13.03 30.79
CA SER A 493 -20.13 13.27 32.25
C SER A 493 -20.66 12.04 33.00
N THR A 494 -20.15 11.78 34.19
CA THR A 494 -20.57 10.65 35.03
C THR A 494 -21.88 11.01 35.75
N ASN A 495 -22.94 10.26 35.45
CA ASN A 495 -24.26 10.35 36.10
C ASN A 495 -25.01 11.68 35.92
N THR A 496 -24.54 12.59 35.05
CA THR A 496 -25.19 13.87 34.78
C THR A 496 -25.34 14.12 33.28
N PRO A 497 -26.48 14.68 32.82
CA PRO A 497 -26.65 15.05 31.42
C PRO A 497 -25.70 16.18 31.00
N VAL A 498 -25.06 16.01 29.85
CA VAL A 498 -24.14 16.99 29.25
C VAL A 498 -24.94 17.99 28.42
N THR A 499 -24.69 19.27 28.64
CA THR A 499 -25.35 20.38 27.92
C THR A 499 -24.44 21.05 26.90
N GLN A 500 -23.13 21.06 27.13
CA GLN A 500 -22.14 21.65 26.22
C GLN A 500 -20.83 20.87 26.27
N VAL A 501 -20.17 20.69 25.13
CA VAL A 501 -18.81 20.14 25.05
C VAL A 501 -17.99 20.99 24.08
N THR A 502 -16.84 21.50 24.53
CA THR A 502 -15.94 22.32 23.71
C THR A 502 -14.51 21.81 23.81
N VAL A 503 -13.83 21.60 22.68
CA VAL A 503 -12.38 21.33 22.65
C VAL A 503 -11.64 22.64 22.80
N THR A 504 -10.83 22.78 23.84
CA THR A 504 -10.06 24.00 24.14
C THR A 504 -8.56 23.87 23.87
N ALA A 505 -8.05 22.64 23.74
CA ALA A 505 -6.71 22.34 23.22
C ALA A 505 -6.69 20.98 22.53
N ALA A 506 -5.89 20.84 21.46
CA ALA A 506 -5.72 19.60 20.71
C ALA A 506 -4.29 19.50 20.13
N PRO A 507 -3.85 18.30 19.71
CA PRO A 507 -2.55 18.08 19.05
C PRO A 507 -2.43 18.78 17.70
N GLU A 508 -1.20 18.89 17.21
CA GLU A 508 -0.91 19.38 15.85
C GLU A 508 -1.56 18.45 14.81
N GLY A 509 -2.26 19.03 13.82
CA GLY A 509 -3.02 18.27 12.82
C GLY A 509 -4.51 18.07 13.13
N PHE A 510 -5.03 18.62 14.23
CA PHE A 510 -6.47 18.66 14.49
C PHE A 510 -7.19 19.47 13.38
N PRO A 511 -8.25 18.94 12.74
CA PRO A 511 -8.79 19.50 11.50
C PRO A 511 -9.59 20.80 11.69
N GLU A 512 -10.06 21.09 12.91
CA GLU A 512 -10.98 22.18 13.21
C GLU A 512 -10.31 23.33 13.99
N PRO A 513 -10.81 24.57 13.87
CA PRO A 513 -10.28 25.69 14.65
C PRO A 513 -10.60 25.56 16.14
N ILE A 514 -9.63 25.89 17.00
CA ILE A 514 -9.79 25.84 18.47
C ILE A 514 -10.13 27.26 18.99
N PRO A 515 -11.15 27.41 19.87
CA PRO A 515 -11.98 26.35 20.47
C PRO A 515 -13.03 25.80 19.50
N PHE A 516 -13.22 24.48 19.51
CA PHE A 516 -14.20 23.78 18.66
C PHE A 516 -15.41 23.32 19.48
N ASP A 517 -16.61 23.64 19.03
CA ASP A 517 -17.87 23.25 19.69
C ASP A 517 -18.34 21.85 19.24
N MET A 518 -18.21 20.86 20.12
CA MET A 518 -18.68 19.49 19.91
C MET A 518 -20.14 19.28 20.32
N THR A 519 -20.81 20.31 20.86
CA THR A 519 -22.21 20.21 21.33
C THR A 519 -23.18 19.67 20.25
N PRO A 520 -23.06 20.04 18.96
CA PRO A 520 -23.90 19.44 17.91
C PRO A 520 -23.74 17.93 17.72
N LEU A 521 -22.67 17.33 18.28
CA LEU A 521 -22.35 15.90 18.19
C LEU A 521 -22.83 15.12 19.42
N LEU A 522 -23.53 15.77 20.36
CA LEU A 522 -24.13 15.11 21.52
C LEU A 522 -25.26 14.18 21.09
N LEU A 523 -25.20 12.94 21.57
CA LEU A 523 -26.31 11.99 21.46
C LEU A 523 -27.05 11.93 22.80
N ASN A 524 -28.37 12.19 22.77
CA ASN A 524 -29.28 12.09 23.93
C ASN A 524 -28.80 12.82 25.20
N ASN A 525 -28.01 13.89 25.06
CA ASN A 525 -27.37 14.62 26.17
C ASN A 525 -26.49 13.75 27.08
N THR A 526 -25.91 12.65 26.58
CA THR A 526 -25.04 11.77 27.37
C THR A 526 -23.57 11.92 27.01
N ALA A 527 -23.25 11.91 25.71
CA ALA A 527 -21.87 11.96 25.24
C ALA A 527 -21.77 12.56 23.83
N ALA A 528 -20.66 13.24 23.55
CA ALA A 528 -20.29 13.72 22.21
C ALA A 528 -19.25 12.78 21.59
N TYR A 529 -19.37 12.52 20.28
CA TYR A 529 -18.54 11.56 19.55
C TYR A 529 -17.89 12.18 18.32
N MET A 530 -16.61 11.90 18.11
CA MET A 530 -15.84 12.40 16.96
C MET A 530 -14.75 11.40 16.56
N ASP A 531 -14.47 11.32 15.27
CA ASP A 531 -13.48 10.44 14.66
C ASP A 531 -12.53 11.23 13.74
N GLY A 532 -11.56 10.55 13.12
CA GLY A 532 -10.58 11.15 12.22
C GLY A 532 -9.55 12.02 12.93
N LEU A 533 -9.26 11.75 14.21
CA LEU A 533 -8.45 12.64 15.05
C LEU A 533 -6.99 12.20 15.14
N PRO A 534 -6.01 13.12 15.17
CA PRO A 534 -4.61 12.76 15.43
C PRO A 534 -4.41 12.29 16.88
N PRO A 535 -3.43 11.41 17.15
CA PRO A 535 -3.08 11.02 18.51
C PRO A 535 -2.45 12.19 19.27
N GLY A 536 -2.57 12.16 20.60
CA GLY A 536 -1.97 13.17 21.48
C GLY A 536 -2.92 13.64 22.57
N THR A 537 -2.56 14.76 23.21
CA THR A 537 -3.29 15.33 24.35
C THR A 537 -4.37 16.32 23.91
N TYR A 538 -5.59 16.09 24.37
CA TYR A 538 -6.75 16.95 24.17
C TYR A 538 -7.23 17.51 25.51
N THR A 539 -7.71 18.75 25.49
CA THR A 539 -8.41 19.38 26.62
C THR A 539 -9.83 19.75 26.20
N PHE A 540 -10.80 19.33 27.02
CA PHE A 540 -12.22 19.56 26.83
C PHE A 540 -12.77 20.39 27.99
N GLU A 541 -13.63 21.35 27.67
CA GLU A 541 -14.57 21.98 28.60
C GLU A 541 -15.93 21.32 28.42
N VAL A 542 -16.43 20.67 29.48
CA VAL A 542 -17.71 19.97 29.50
C VAL A 542 -18.62 20.68 30.49
N VAL A 543 -19.78 21.14 30.03
CA VAL A 543 -20.79 21.75 30.90
C VAL A 543 -21.92 20.75 31.10
N ASP A 544 -22.10 20.29 32.33
CA ASP A 544 -23.24 19.50 32.75
C ASP A 544 -24.17 20.33 33.67
N VAL A 545 -25.16 19.67 34.27
CA VAL A 545 -26.10 20.33 35.20
C VAL A 545 -25.43 20.84 36.48
N CYS A 546 -24.19 20.44 36.75
CA CYS A 546 -23.43 20.76 37.96
C CYS A 546 -22.39 21.86 37.77
N GLY A 547 -22.06 22.19 36.52
CA GLY A 547 -21.14 23.27 36.18
C GLY A 547 -20.23 22.91 35.02
N SER A 548 -19.15 23.67 34.89
CA SER A 548 -18.12 23.44 33.88
C SER A 548 -17.00 22.61 34.47
N HIS A 549 -16.58 21.59 33.73
CA HIS A 549 -15.52 20.66 34.08
C HIS A 549 -14.46 20.65 32.98
N THR A 550 -13.20 20.79 33.37
CA THR A 550 -12.07 20.69 32.42
C THR A 550 -11.47 19.29 32.47
N VAL A 551 -11.44 18.59 31.33
CA VAL A 551 -10.85 17.26 31.19
C VAL A 551 -9.66 17.32 30.25
N THR A 552 -8.52 16.77 30.66
CA THR A 552 -7.35 16.59 29.78
C THR A 552 -6.98 15.12 29.69
N LYS A 553 -6.92 14.58 28.47
CA LYS A 553 -6.60 13.15 28.21
C LYS A 553 -5.68 13.02 27.00
N THR A 554 -4.83 11.99 27.04
CA THR A 554 -3.95 11.64 25.93
C THR A 554 -4.43 10.35 25.29
N PHE A 555 -4.61 10.36 23.97
CA PHE A 555 -5.11 9.21 23.21
C PHE A 555 -4.04 8.68 22.25
N THR A 556 -4.05 7.37 22.04
CA THR A 556 -3.18 6.67 21.10
C THR A 556 -3.90 6.46 19.77
N ALA A 557 -3.11 6.36 18.69
CA ALA A 557 -3.60 6.08 17.35
C ALA A 557 -3.81 4.58 17.13
N TYR A 558 -4.60 4.24 16.11
CA TYR A 558 -4.71 2.88 15.60
C TYR A 558 -3.35 2.39 15.07
N GLN A 559 -2.91 1.23 15.54
CA GLN A 559 -1.66 0.58 15.16
C GLN A 559 -1.87 -0.93 14.98
N VAL A 560 -1.41 -1.44 13.84
CA VAL A 560 -1.29 -2.87 13.54
C VAL A 560 0.14 -3.31 13.87
N ASN A 561 0.28 -4.36 14.66
CA ASN A 561 1.58 -4.90 15.07
C ASN A 561 2.06 -5.98 14.09
N SER A 562 1.16 -6.92 13.74
CA SER A 562 1.43 -8.01 12.81
C SER A 562 0.15 -8.55 12.19
N THR A 563 0.24 -8.99 10.94
CA THR A 563 -0.76 -9.80 10.26
C THR A 563 -0.01 -10.95 9.59
N ASP A 564 -0.37 -12.17 9.93
CA ASP A 564 0.17 -13.39 9.34
C ASP A 564 -1.03 -14.25 8.93
N ILE A 565 -1.14 -14.49 7.62
CA ILE A 565 -2.19 -15.29 7.02
C ILE A 565 -1.49 -16.28 6.10
N ASP A 566 -1.77 -17.56 6.29
CA ASP A 566 -1.14 -18.66 5.55
C ASP A 566 -2.22 -19.52 4.90
N ILE A 567 -2.13 -19.67 3.58
CA ILE A 567 -3.07 -20.42 2.75
C ILE A 567 -2.40 -21.72 2.32
N ASN A 568 -2.89 -22.83 2.84
CA ASN A 568 -2.37 -24.16 2.53
C ASN A 568 -3.34 -24.91 1.61
N LEU A 569 -2.96 -25.04 0.35
CA LEU A 569 -3.75 -25.74 -0.66
C LEU A 569 -3.80 -27.25 -0.36
N GLN A 570 -5.00 -27.80 -0.37
CA GLN A 570 -5.29 -29.22 -0.29
C GLN A 570 -5.99 -29.68 -1.56
N CYS A 571 -6.14 -30.98 -1.75
CA CYS A 571 -6.87 -31.50 -2.91
C CYS A 571 -8.32 -30.99 -2.88
N GLY A 572 -8.74 -30.16 -3.83
CA GLY A 572 -10.11 -29.64 -3.92
C GLY A 572 -10.61 -28.83 -2.70
N SER A 573 -9.72 -28.41 -1.80
CA SER A 573 -10.02 -27.58 -0.64
C SER A 573 -8.78 -26.82 -0.19
N PHE A 574 -8.90 -25.88 0.75
CA PHE A 574 -7.74 -25.22 1.35
C PHE A 574 -7.94 -24.99 2.84
N ASP A 575 -6.83 -24.86 3.56
CA ASP A 575 -6.81 -24.42 4.94
C ASP A 575 -6.31 -22.97 4.99
N ILE A 576 -6.88 -22.15 5.88
CA ILE A 576 -6.44 -20.77 6.11
C ILE A 576 -6.11 -20.56 7.58
N SER A 577 -4.85 -20.24 7.87
CA SER A 577 -4.39 -19.88 9.22
C SER A 577 -4.36 -18.36 9.34
N LEU A 578 -4.94 -17.80 10.40
CA LEU A 578 -4.99 -16.37 10.64
C LEU A 578 -4.39 -16.03 12.01
N ALA A 579 -3.38 -15.18 12.05
CA ALA A 579 -2.83 -14.59 13.26
C ALA A 579 -2.62 -13.08 13.09
N HIS A 580 -3.45 -12.29 13.76
CA HIS A 580 -3.44 -10.84 13.66
C HIS A 580 -3.35 -10.16 15.04
N SER A 581 -2.53 -9.12 15.14
CA SER A 581 -2.32 -8.34 16.36
C SER A 581 -2.39 -6.84 16.08
N SER A 582 -3.24 -6.14 16.83
CA SER A 582 -3.39 -4.68 16.77
C SER A 582 -3.84 -4.14 18.13
N ASN A 583 -3.83 -2.83 18.31
CA ASN A 583 -4.40 -2.19 19.50
C ASN A 583 -5.92 -1.93 19.41
N ALA A 584 -6.60 -2.43 18.37
CA ALA A 584 -8.06 -2.49 18.31
C ALA A 584 -8.56 -3.62 19.21
N ILE A 585 -9.45 -3.30 20.17
CA ILE A 585 -9.97 -4.27 21.14
C ILE A 585 -11.50 -4.38 21.15
N ASN A 586 -12.20 -3.46 20.49
CA ASN A 586 -13.65 -3.37 20.54
C ASN A 586 -14.30 -4.16 19.41
N GLN A 587 -14.93 -5.30 19.74
CA GLN A 587 -15.72 -6.12 18.81
C GLN A 587 -14.93 -6.52 17.55
N VAL A 588 -13.68 -6.98 17.75
CA VAL A 588 -12.83 -7.41 16.64
C VAL A 588 -13.31 -8.76 16.12
N LYS A 589 -13.61 -8.85 14.82
CA LYS A 589 -14.02 -10.07 14.12
C LYS A 589 -13.26 -10.19 12.80
N PHE A 590 -13.16 -11.40 12.28
CA PHE A 590 -12.47 -11.70 11.03
C PHE A 590 -13.37 -12.53 10.13
N TRP A 591 -13.21 -12.35 8.83
CA TRP A 591 -14.14 -12.89 7.85
C TRP A 591 -13.41 -13.35 6.60
N LEU A 592 -13.92 -14.40 5.97
CA LEU A 592 -13.52 -14.85 4.64
C LEU A 592 -14.66 -14.59 3.65
N GLN A 593 -14.33 -13.98 2.51
CA GLN A 593 -15.27 -13.77 1.41
C GLN A 593 -14.70 -14.34 0.12
N GLN A 594 -15.58 -14.73 -0.79
CA GLN A 594 -15.27 -15.15 -2.14
C GLN A 594 -15.83 -14.13 -3.13
N TYR A 595 -15.09 -13.84 -4.19
CA TYR A 595 -15.53 -12.95 -5.25
C TYR A 595 -16.47 -13.69 -6.20
N ASN A 596 -17.66 -13.13 -6.44
CA ASN A 596 -18.61 -13.65 -7.40
C ASN A 596 -18.45 -12.90 -8.73
N GLU A 597 -17.81 -13.54 -9.72
CA GLU A 597 -17.59 -12.93 -11.04
C GLU A 597 -18.88 -12.58 -11.79
N ALA A 598 -19.98 -13.28 -11.50
CA ALA A 598 -21.25 -13.04 -12.19
C ALA A 598 -21.95 -11.75 -11.73
N THR A 599 -21.83 -11.41 -10.44
CA THR A 599 -22.42 -10.17 -9.87
C THR A 599 -21.40 -9.04 -9.75
N GLY A 600 -20.10 -9.35 -9.74
CA GLY A 600 -19.03 -8.40 -9.47
C GLY A 600 -18.97 -7.96 -8.00
N ALA A 601 -19.49 -8.79 -7.08
CA ALA A 601 -19.58 -8.51 -5.66
C ALA A 601 -18.93 -9.63 -4.83
N TRP A 602 -18.63 -9.32 -3.57
CA TRP A 602 -18.12 -10.29 -2.60
C TRP A 602 -19.28 -11.02 -1.92
N THR A 603 -19.13 -12.31 -1.67
CA THR A 603 -20.14 -13.18 -1.04
C THR A 603 -19.46 -14.10 -0.03
N THR A 604 -20.26 -14.85 0.75
CA THR A 604 -19.74 -16.02 1.45
C THR A 604 -19.23 -17.06 0.44
N PRO A 605 -18.18 -17.84 0.75
CA PRO A 605 -17.74 -18.95 -0.08
C PRO A 605 -18.89 -19.89 -0.51
N GLY A 606 -18.91 -20.26 -1.79
CA GLY A 606 -19.97 -21.06 -2.42
C GLY A 606 -21.10 -20.19 -2.98
N ILE A 607 -22.16 -19.99 -2.19
CA ILE A 607 -23.34 -19.21 -2.58
C ILE A 607 -23.84 -18.43 -1.37
N GLY A 608 -23.94 -17.11 -1.50
CA GLY A 608 -24.51 -16.22 -0.51
C GLY A 608 -25.08 -14.95 -1.13
N ASP A 609 -25.50 -14.04 -0.26
CA ASP A 609 -25.96 -12.72 -0.66
C ASP A 609 -24.77 -11.79 -0.92
N ASP A 610 -24.92 -10.88 -1.88
CA ASP A 610 -23.90 -9.88 -2.18
C ASP A 610 -23.64 -9.00 -0.95
N TYR A 611 -22.38 -8.90 -0.56
CA TYR A 611 -21.90 -8.04 0.50
C TYR A 611 -21.99 -6.57 0.08
N THR A 612 -22.54 -5.73 0.97
CA THR A 612 -22.55 -4.28 0.78
C THR A 612 -21.30 -3.67 1.40
N GLU A 613 -20.43 -3.07 0.57
CA GLU A 613 -19.17 -2.48 1.04
C GLU A 613 -19.38 -1.48 2.19
N GLY A 614 -18.60 -1.66 3.26
CA GLY A 614 -18.62 -0.81 4.46
C GLY A 614 -19.63 -1.22 5.54
N THR A 615 -20.42 -2.29 5.36
CA THR A 615 -21.27 -2.86 6.43
C THR A 615 -20.55 -3.95 7.22
N GLU A 616 -21.01 -4.27 8.43
CA GLU A 616 -20.51 -5.44 9.15
C GLU A 616 -20.93 -6.72 8.40
N PRO A 617 -20.01 -7.64 8.06
CA PRO A 617 -20.38 -8.92 7.45
C PRO A 617 -21.23 -9.79 8.39
N GLU A 618 -22.00 -10.69 7.79
CA GLU A 618 -22.86 -11.65 8.49
C GLU A 618 -22.45 -13.09 8.13
N ASP A 619 -22.19 -13.88 9.17
CA ASP A 619 -21.70 -15.27 9.06
C ASP A 619 -22.70 -16.17 8.33
N GLY A 620 -22.23 -16.88 7.31
CA GLY A 620 -23.02 -17.79 6.48
C GLY A 620 -23.97 -17.10 5.49
N ILE A 621 -24.00 -15.77 5.43
CA ILE A 621 -24.84 -15.00 4.50
C ILE A 621 -23.97 -14.36 3.42
N ASN A 622 -23.04 -13.50 3.83
CA ASN A 622 -22.18 -12.75 2.91
C ASN A 622 -20.69 -12.85 3.26
N ALA A 623 -20.35 -13.59 4.31
CA ALA A 623 -18.99 -13.99 4.65
C ALA A 623 -19.00 -15.23 5.55
N MET A 624 -17.86 -15.90 5.67
CA MET A 624 -17.61 -16.96 6.66
C MET A 624 -16.77 -16.39 7.80
N SER A 625 -17.16 -16.60 9.06
CA SER A 625 -16.40 -16.12 10.22
C SER A 625 -15.08 -16.89 10.39
N LEU A 626 -14.00 -16.15 10.64
CA LEU A 626 -12.69 -16.67 11.01
C LEU A 626 -12.35 -16.33 12.46
N LEU A 627 -11.58 -17.21 13.10
CA LEU A 627 -11.09 -17.00 14.47
C LEU A 627 -9.61 -16.62 14.46
N ASN A 628 -9.25 -15.62 15.26
CA ASN A 628 -7.87 -15.15 15.35
C ASN A 628 -6.99 -16.18 16.06
N ASN A 629 -5.75 -16.33 15.61
CA ASN A 629 -4.78 -17.35 16.02
C ASN A 629 -5.30 -18.79 15.87
N GLN A 630 -6.14 -19.03 14.87
CA GLN A 630 -6.67 -20.35 14.55
C GLN A 630 -6.62 -20.59 13.04
N THR A 631 -6.74 -21.86 12.66
CA THR A 631 -6.81 -22.31 11.27
C THR A 631 -8.24 -22.76 10.98
N ALA A 632 -8.85 -22.23 9.92
CA ALA A 632 -10.06 -22.79 9.35
C ALA A 632 -9.65 -23.85 8.32
N TYR A 633 -10.14 -25.07 8.48
CA TYR A 633 -9.69 -26.23 7.72
C TYR A 633 -10.72 -26.67 6.67
N SER A 634 -10.21 -27.24 5.57
CA SER A 634 -10.99 -27.98 4.57
C SER A 634 -12.07 -27.13 3.88
N ILE A 635 -11.77 -25.87 3.54
CA ILE A 635 -12.68 -24.98 2.83
C ILE A 635 -12.77 -25.42 1.36
N PRO A 636 -13.92 -25.94 0.89
CA PRO A 636 -13.99 -26.70 -0.37
C PRO A 636 -14.38 -25.83 -1.56
N TYR A 637 -13.72 -24.68 -1.72
CA TYR A 637 -14.04 -23.71 -2.76
C TYR A 637 -12.76 -23.20 -3.44
N ASN A 638 -12.89 -22.78 -4.68
CA ASN A 638 -11.83 -22.20 -5.51
C ASN A 638 -12.24 -20.79 -6.00
N GLY A 639 -11.34 -20.10 -6.71
CA GLY A 639 -11.53 -18.74 -7.19
C GLY A 639 -10.86 -17.69 -6.29
N THR A 640 -11.29 -16.43 -6.41
CA THR A 640 -10.69 -15.32 -5.67
C THR A 640 -11.34 -15.13 -4.30
N PHE A 641 -10.51 -14.99 -3.27
CA PHE A 641 -10.93 -14.79 -1.89
C PHE A 641 -10.29 -13.54 -1.28
N ARG A 642 -10.89 -13.06 -0.20
CA ARG A 642 -10.27 -12.06 0.68
C ARG A 642 -10.56 -12.32 2.14
N VAL A 643 -9.63 -11.91 2.99
CA VAL A 643 -9.79 -11.88 4.45
C VAL A 643 -10.09 -10.46 4.88
N LEU A 644 -11.18 -10.28 5.63
CA LEU A 644 -11.54 -9.01 6.25
C LEU A 644 -11.35 -9.06 7.76
N LYS A 645 -11.08 -7.89 8.34
CA LYS A 645 -11.20 -7.61 9.76
C LYS A 645 -12.25 -6.53 9.96
N THR A 646 -13.10 -6.69 10.97
CA THR A 646 -14.01 -5.64 11.43
C THR A 646 -13.82 -5.32 12.89
N PHE A 647 -13.98 -4.05 13.27
CA PHE A 647 -13.98 -3.61 14.66
C PHE A 647 -14.81 -2.34 14.84
N GLU A 648 -15.16 -2.00 16.08
CA GLU A 648 -15.93 -0.80 16.38
C GLU A 648 -15.05 0.41 16.73
N ALA A 649 -15.31 1.53 16.07
CA ALA A 649 -14.82 2.86 16.41
C ALA A 649 -15.99 3.78 16.84
N TYR A 650 -15.67 4.97 17.35
CA TYR A 650 -16.63 6.08 17.36
C TYR A 650 -16.66 6.74 15.99
N GLY A 651 -17.77 7.38 15.64
CA GLY A 651 -17.89 8.18 14.41
C GLY A 651 -18.36 9.59 14.72
N TYR A 652 -18.30 10.46 13.72
CA TYR A 652 -18.80 11.84 13.82
C TYR A 652 -20.28 11.90 14.21
N GLY A 653 -20.58 12.22 15.47
CA GLY A 653 -21.93 12.27 16.02
C GLY A 653 -22.63 10.90 16.16
N VAL A 654 -21.90 9.78 16.05
CA VAL A 654 -22.44 8.41 16.19
C VAL A 654 -21.65 7.60 17.20
N ASN A 655 -22.34 6.87 18.07
CA ASN A 655 -21.71 6.09 19.13
C ASN A 655 -21.06 4.77 18.64
N LYS A 656 -21.40 4.32 17.44
CA LYS A 656 -20.89 3.08 16.83
C LYS A 656 -20.68 3.31 15.33
N LYS A 657 -19.43 3.17 14.90
CA LYS A 657 -18.99 3.11 13.50
C LYS A 657 -18.25 1.78 13.31
N ILE A 658 -18.63 1.01 12.30
CA ILE A 658 -17.93 -0.24 11.95
C ILE A 658 -16.78 0.12 11.01
N CYS A 659 -15.58 -0.30 11.39
CA CYS A 659 -14.41 -0.26 10.52
C CYS A 659 -14.28 -1.62 9.83
N VAL A 660 -14.08 -1.61 8.52
CA VAL A 660 -13.82 -2.80 7.70
C VAL A 660 -12.45 -2.62 7.06
N GLU A 661 -11.56 -3.60 7.25
CA GLU A 661 -10.19 -3.61 6.77
C GLU A 661 -9.94 -4.89 5.97
N ILE A 662 -9.44 -4.77 4.74
CA ILE A 662 -9.01 -5.92 3.94
C ILE A 662 -7.59 -6.27 4.39
N LEU A 663 -7.39 -7.50 4.88
CA LEU A 663 -6.09 -7.97 5.34
C LEU A 663 -5.28 -8.63 4.22
N GLU A 664 -5.93 -9.42 3.38
CA GLU A 664 -5.31 -10.12 2.25
C GLU A 664 -6.35 -10.49 1.19
N GLU A 665 -5.94 -10.49 -0.08
CA GLU A 665 -6.69 -11.07 -1.20
C GLU A 665 -5.82 -12.14 -1.87
N PHE A 666 -6.39 -13.30 -2.18
CA PHE A 666 -5.66 -14.44 -2.74
C PHE A 666 -6.54 -15.25 -3.70
N GLU A 667 -5.91 -16.11 -4.50
CA GLU A 667 -6.59 -16.97 -5.48
C GLU A 667 -6.33 -18.44 -5.16
N VAL A 668 -7.39 -19.25 -5.16
CA VAL A 668 -7.34 -20.69 -5.00
C VAL A 668 -7.65 -21.32 -6.36
N PRO A 669 -6.73 -22.07 -6.98
CA PRO A 669 -6.95 -22.63 -8.31
C PRO A 669 -8.06 -23.69 -8.30
N ASP A 670 -8.75 -23.84 -9.43
CA ASP A 670 -9.78 -24.88 -9.66
C ASP A 670 -9.18 -26.30 -9.82
N GLY A 671 -7.85 -26.41 -9.84
CA GLY A 671 -7.13 -27.68 -9.90
C GLY A 671 -5.65 -27.50 -10.20
N LEU A 672 -5.00 -28.59 -10.62
CA LEU A 672 -3.65 -28.53 -11.17
C LEU A 672 -3.70 -27.82 -12.54
N GLU A 673 -2.85 -26.82 -12.73
CA GLU A 673 -2.72 -26.08 -13.99
C GLU A 673 -1.23 -25.85 -14.31
N ILE A 674 -0.86 -25.93 -15.59
CA ILE A 674 0.45 -25.47 -16.07
C ILE A 674 0.28 -24.05 -16.57
N LEU A 675 0.85 -23.09 -15.84
CA LEU A 675 0.74 -21.66 -16.13
C LEU A 675 1.57 -21.27 -17.36
N ASP A 676 2.85 -21.69 -17.38
CA ASP A 676 3.75 -21.46 -18.49
C ASP A 676 4.89 -22.48 -18.57
N ILE A 677 5.60 -22.44 -19.70
CA ILE A 677 6.82 -23.21 -19.95
C ILE A 677 7.84 -22.26 -20.55
N LEU A 678 9.01 -22.16 -19.92
CA LEU A 678 10.06 -21.20 -20.26
C LEU A 678 11.35 -21.91 -20.64
N ASN A 679 12.05 -21.39 -21.65
CA ASN A 679 13.42 -21.79 -21.92
C ASN A 679 14.36 -20.95 -21.06
N ILE A 680 15.03 -21.60 -20.11
CA ILE A 680 15.95 -20.94 -19.16
C ILE A 680 17.41 -21.04 -19.61
N SER A 681 17.70 -21.71 -20.72
CA SER A 681 19.01 -21.67 -21.38
C SER A 681 19.11 -20.49 -22.33
N CYS A 682 19.96 -19.54 -21.98
CA CYS A 682 19.97 -18.22 -22.63
C CYS A 682 20.80 -18.16 -23.92
N ASN A 683 21.50 -19.25 -24.27
CA ASN A 683 22.41 -19.29 -25.42
C ASN A 683 21.87 -20.04 -26.64
N GLY A 684 20.66 -20.63 -26.59
CA GLY A 684 20.17 -21.43 -27.71
C GLY A 684 21.14 -22.53 -28.14
N ASP A 685 21.91 -23.08 -27.19
CA ASP A 685 22.81 -24.21 -27.43
C ASP A 685 22.00 -25.41 -27.98
N GLU A 686 22.69 -26.41 -28.57
CA GLU A 686 22.05 -27.62 -29.12
C GLU A 686 21.15 -28.36 -28.12
N ASN A 687 21.21 -28.02 -26.82
CA ASN A 687 20.31 -28.46 -25.77
C ASN A 687 19.92 -27.27 -24.87
N SER A 688 18.65 -27.20 -24.47
CA SER A 688 18.08 -26.15 -23.63
C SER A 688 17.53 -26.70 -22.31
N ASP A 689 17.73 -25.97 -21.23
CA ASP A 689 17.08 -26.17 -19.94
C ASP A 689 15.69 -25.55 -19.99
N VAL A 690 14.67 -26.29 -19.61
CA VAL A 690 13.26 -25.89 -19.70
C VAL A 690 12.62 -25.94 -18.32
N MET A 691 12.03 -24.83 -17.90
CA MET A 691 11.27 -24.73 -16.65
C MET A 691 9.77 -24.79 -16.96
N VAL A 692 9.03 -25.54 -16.17
CA VAL A 692 7.56 -25.71 -16.29
C VAL A 692 6.93 -25.15 -15.03
N ASN A 693 6.30 -23.98 -15.11
CA ASN A 693 5.60 -23.42 -13.97
C ASN A 693 4.18 -23.96 -13.92
N ALA A 694 3.84 -24.55 -12.78
CA ALA A 694 2.53 -25.12 -12.55
C ALA A 694 2.01 -24.69 -11.17
N LEU A 695 0.70 -24.53 -11.08
CA LEU A 695 -0.02 -24.20 -9.86
C LEU A 695 -0.88 -25.40 -9.48
N GLY A 696 -0.85 -25.81 -8.22
CA GLY A 696 -1.60 -26.95 -7.71
C GLY A 696 -1.16 -27.32 -6.31
N VAL A 697 -1.60 -28.49 -5.84
CA VAL A 697 -1.26 -28.98 -4.49
C VAL A 697 0.16 -29.52 -4.47
N GLU A 698 1.03 -28.96 -3.63
CA GLU A 698 2.41 -29.44 -3.51
C GLU A 698 2.53 -30.77 -2.75
N PRO A 699 3.56 -31.60 -3.02
CA PRO A 699 4.59 -31.41 -4.04
C PRO A 699 4.13 -31.86 -5.44
N LEU A 700 4.29 -30.97 -6.42
CA LEU A 700 4.07 -31.30 -7.82
C LEU A 700 5.21 -32.16 -8.36
N THR A 701 4.88 -33.12 -9.23
CA THR A 701 5.85 -33.98 -9.90
C THR A 701 5.82 -33.78 -11.41
N TYR A 702 6.99 -33.76 -12.04
CA TYR A 702 7.17 -33.37 -13.45
C TYR A 702 7.79 -34.52 -14.24
N THR A 703 7.13 -34.96 -15.32
CA THR A 703 7.60 -36.05 -16.18
C THR A 703 7.39 -35.71 -17.65
N ILE A 704 8.41 -35.81 -18.49
CA ILE A 704 8.22 -35.85 -19.96
C ILE A 704 7.82 -37.28 -20.33
N ILE A 705 6.79 -37.43 -21.15
CA ILE A 705 6.24 -38.75 -21.56
C ILE A 705 6.34 -39.01 -23.06
N GLN A 706 6.54 -37.97 -23.88
CA GLN A 706 6.71 -38.09 -25.32
C GLN A 706 7.74 -37.11 -25.87
N LYS A 707 8.32 -37.47 -27.01
CA LYS A 707 9.20 -36.64 -27.84
C LYS A 707 8.86 -36.87 -29.30
N ASN A 708 8.49 -35.79 -30.01
CA ASN A 708 8.02 -35.80 -31.40
C ASN A 708 6.85 -36.80 -31.64
N GLY A 709 5.95 -36.94 -30.66
CA GLY A 709 4.81 -37.86 -30.72
C GLY A 709 5.14 -39.34 -30.46
N GLU A 710 6.42 -39.68 -30.26
CA GLU A 710 6.85 -41.03 -29.88
C GLU A 710 7.05 -41.14 -28.36
N PRO A 711 6.81 -42.32 -27.75
CA PRO A 711 7.03 -42.53 -26.31
C PRO A 711 8.47 -42.23 -25.90
N PHE A 712 8.66 -41.32 -24.94
CA PHE A 712 9.96 -40.89 -24.43
C PHE A 712 9.84 -40.39 -23.00
N THR A 713 10.52 -41.02 -22.05
CA THR A 713 10.30 -40.74 -20.62
C THR A 713 11.50 -40.09 -19.94
N ILE A 714 11.31 -38.91 -19.34
CA ILE A 714 12.23 -38.29 -18.37
C ILE A 714 11.41 -37.97 -17.11
N ASN A 715 11.70 -38.64 -16.00
CA ASN A 715 11.08 -38.32 -14.70
C ASN A 715 12.01 -37.35 -13.96
N ASN A 716 11.48 -36.17 -13.61
CA ASN A 716 12.22 -35.10 -12.98
C ASN A 716 11.86 -34.90 -11.48
N GLY A 717 11.08 -35.83 -10.91
CA GLY A 717 10.61 -35.74 -9.54
C GLY A 717 9.88 -34.42 -9.29
N THR A 718 10.22 -33.75 -8.19
CA THR A 718 9.65 -32.44 -7.82
C THR A 718 10.40 -31.25 -8.42
N SER A 719 11.40 -31.49 -9.28
CA SER A 719 12.07 -30.42 -10.00
C SER A 719 11.19 -29.97 -11.15
N ASN A 720 10.82 -28.70 -11.17
CA ASN A 720 10.09 -28.08 -12.27
C ASN A 720 10.99 -27.79 -13.48
N THR A 721 12.30 -28.08 -13.41
CA THR A 721 13.29 -27.71 -14.43
C THR A 721 13.95 -28.94 -15.07
N PHE A 722 13.72 -29.15 -16.36
CA PHE A 722 14.33 -30.21 -17.18
C PHE A 722 15.63 -29.70 -17.80
N LEU A 723 16.75 -30.37 -17.51
CA LEU A 723 18.06 -29.94 -18.01
C LEU A 723 18.41 -30.59 -19.36
N GLY A 724 18.97 -29.80 -20.27
CA GLY A 724 19.60 -30.25 -21.51
C GLY A 724 18.68 -30.94 -22.52
N LEU A 725 17.46 -30.43 -22.72
CA LEU A 725 16.54 -30.92 -23.75
C LEU A 725 16.97 -30.45 -25.15
N GLU A 726 17.17 -31.39 -26.07
CA GLU A 726 17.45 -31.06 -27.48
C GLU A 726 16.24 -30.39 -28.17
N PRO A 727 16.44 -29.61 -29.25
CA PRO A 727 15.39 -29.07 -30.11
C PRO A 727 14.40 -30.14 -30.62
N ALA A 728 13.28 -30.28 -29.93
CA ALA A 728 12.19 -31.19 -30.28
C ALA A 728 10.86 -30.73 -29.65
N SER A 729 9.76 -31.35 -30.10
CA SER A 729 8.47 -31.23 -29.42
C SER A 729 8.38 -32.27 -28.32
N TYR A 730 8.06 -31.84 -27.10
CA TYR A 730 7.90 -32.69 -25.93
C TYR A 730 6.48 -32.61 -25.38
N THR A 731 6.02 -33.69 -24.75
CA THR A 731 4.83 -33.67 -23.89
C THR A 731 5.30 -33.81 -22.46
N VAL A 732 5.19 -32.73 -21.68
CA VAL A 732 5.34 -32.78 -20.22
C VAL A 732 4.02 -33.17 -19.60
N GLN A 733 4.11 -33.90 -18.50
CA GLN A 733 3.03 -34.32 -17.63
C GLN A 733 3.38 -33.82 -16.23
N VAL A 734 2.53 -32.96 -15.67
CA VAL A 734 2.60 -32.56 -14.27
C VAL A 734 1.55 -33.34 -13.50
N GLU A 735 1.91 -33.87 -12.35
CA GLU A 735 1.03 -34.63 -11.46
C GLU A 735 1.13 -34.10 -10.04
N ASP A 736 -0.02 -33.86 -9.41
CA ASP A 736 -0.12 -33.47 -8.00
C ASP A 736 -0.36 -34.70 -7.10
N PRO A 737 -0.22 -34.59 -5.76
CA PRO A 737 -0.52 -35.67 -4.83
C PRO A 737 -1.99 -36.09 -4.81
N CYS A 738 -2.87 -35.27 -5.37
CA CYS A 738 -4.29 -35.55 -5.55
C CYS A 738 -4.53 -36.56 -6.69
N GLY A 739 -3.51 -36.81 -7.50
CA GLY A 739 -3.53 -37.66 -8.68
C GLY A 739 -4.20 -37.01 -9.88
N ASN A 740 -4.33 -35.67 -9.86
CA ASN A 740 -4.62 -34.90 -11.06
C ASN A 740 -3.38 -34.90 -11.94
N VAL A 741 -3.58 -35.05 -13.23
CA VAL A 741 -2.50 -35.15 -14.22
C VAL A 741 -2.79 -34.22 -15.37
N VAL A 742 -1.92 -33.24 -15.59
CA VAL A 742 -2.05 -32.28 -16.69
C VAL A 742 -0.91 -32.48 -17.70
N PRO A 743 -1.20 -32.99 -18.91
CA PRO A 743 -0.24 -33.04 -19.99
C PRO A 743 -0.25 -31.74 -20.81
N MET A 744 0.93 -31.22 -21.15
CA MET A 744 1.09 -30.08 -22.05
C MET A 744 2.18 -30.36 -23.09
N ILE A 745 1.89 -29.99 -24.34
CA ILE A 745 2.84 -30.11 -25.44
C ILE A 745 3.55 -28.77 -25.61
N PHE A 746 4.87 -28.80 -25.68
CA PHE A 746 5.68 -27.65 -26.06
C PHE A 746 6.76 -28.03 -27.07
N ASN A 747 7.31 -27.05 -27.76
CA ASN A 747 8.46 -27.21 -28.63
C ASN A 747 9.57 -26.31 -28.11
N VAL A 748 10.73 -26.89 -27.81
CA VAL A 748 11.87 -26.17 -27.22
C VAL A 748 12.28 -24.94 -28.05
N ASN A 749 12.15 -25.01 -29.38
CA ASN A 749 12.51 -23.89 -30.27
C ASN A 749 11.51 -22.73 -30.23
N ASP A 750 10.27 -22.99 -29.81
CA ASP A 750 9.18 -22.03 -29.81
C ASP A 750 9.00 -21.41 -28.40
N LEU A 751 9.76 -21.87 -27.41
CA LEU A 751 9.68 -21.38 -26.04
C LEU A 751 10.30 -19.97 -25.92
N PRO A 752 9.65 -19.04 -25.21
CA PRO A 752 10.24 -17.75 -24.89
C PRO A 752 11.49 -17.94 -24.02
N SER A 753 12.54 -17.16 -24.30
CA SER A 753 13.73 -17.09 -23.45
C SER A 753 13.45 -16.26 -22.21
N LEU A 754 14.14 -16.56 -21.10
CA LEU A 754 13.99 -15.89 -19.80
C LEU A 754 14.16 -14.35 -19.87
N VAL A 755 14.91 -13.85 -20.86
CA VAL A 755 15.12 -12.41 -21.10
C VAL A 755 15.18 -12.15 -22.60
N THR A 756 14.51 -11.09 -23.04
CA THR A 756 14.67 -10.55 -24.40
C THR A 756 15.02 -9.07 -24.33
N ALA A 757 16.09 -8.64 -25.00
CA ALA A 757 16.35 -7.23 -25.23
C ALA A 757 15.58 -6.82 -26.50
N TYR A 758 14.51 -6.05 -26.33
CA TYR A 758 13.74 -5.56 -27.46
C TYR A 758 14.49 -4.45 -28.21
N ASP A 759 14.16 -4.28 -29.50
CA ASP A 759 14.73 -3.22 -30.33
C ASP A 759 14.25 -1.85 -29.84
N ALA A 760 15.21 -0.97 -29.59
CA ALA A 760 14.97 0.41 -29.18
C ALA A 760 15.07 1.33 -30.41
N PRO A 761 14.25 2.39 -30.52
CA PRO A 761 14.38 3.35 -31.62
C PRO A 761 15.69 4.13 -31.53
N ASP A 762 16.31 4.39 -32.69
CA ASP A 762 17.49 5.24 -32.80
C ASP A 762 17.23 6.64 -32.21
N ILE A 763 18.23 7.22 -31.53
CA ILE A 763 18.15 8.58 -31.00
C ILE A 763 18.82 9.52 -31.99
N SER A 764 18.05 10.45 -32.57
CA SER A 764 18.61 11.53 -33.40
C SER A 764 18.50 12.89 -32.72
N LYS A 765 19.61 13.65 -32.70
CA LYS A 765 19.69 15.01 -32.16
C LYS A 765 20.47 15.94 -33.09
N CYS A 766 20.14 17.23 -33.04
CA CYS A 766 20.80 18.29 -33.79
C CYS A 766 21.76 19.09 -32.89
N GLY A 767 23.04 19.14 -33.23
CA GLY A 767 24.03 20.08 -32.66
C GLY A 767 24.53 19.85 -31.22
N GLU A 768 23.83 19.09 -30.38
CA GLU A 768 24.29 18.72 -29.02
C GLU A 768 24.88 17.30 -28.97
N GLU A 769 26.05 17.15 -28.34
CA GLU A 769 26.75 15.85 -28.24
C GLU A 769 26.23 14.93 -27.12
N GLU A 770 25.22 15.31 -26.32
CA GLU A 770 24.74 14.52 -25.17
C GLU A 770 23.38 13.83 -25.42
N PHE A 771 23.32 12.51 -25.22
CA PHE A 771 22.16 11.64 -25.43
C PHE A 771 21.65 11.05 -24.11
N ASN A 772 20.33 10.93 -23.96
CA ASN A 772 19.69 10.28 -22.81
C ASN A 772 19.42 8.80 -23.12
N LEU A 773 20.28 7.92 -22.62
CA LEU A 773 20.16 6.47 -22.77
C LEU A 773 19.11 5.88 -21.82
N ALA A 774 18.88 6.48 -20.64
CA ALA A 774 17.87 5.99 -19.70
C ALA A 774 16.45 6.01 -20.30
N ALA A 775 16.17 6.96 -21.20
CA ALA A 775 14.92 6.99 -21.95
C ALA A 775 14.71 5.74 -22.84
N GLN A 776 15.79 5.04 -23.22
CA GLN A 776 15.73 3.82 -24.03
C GLN A 776 15.46 2.56 -23.21
N ALA A 777 15.69 2.58 -21.90
CA ALA A 777 15.54 1.39 -21.06
C ALA A 777 14.13 0.79 -21.11
N ALA A 778 13.08 1.63 -21.16
CA ALA A 778 11.70 1.17 -21.27
C ALA A 778 11.41 0.47 -22.61
N PHE A 779 11.99 0.94 -23.72
CA PHE A 779 11.84 0.29 -25.02
C PHE A 779 12.55 -1.06 -25.06
N VAL A 780 13.77 -1.14 -24.51
CA VAL A 780 14.55 -2.39 -24.43
C VAL A 780 13.88 -3.40 -23.50
N LEU A 781 13.25 -2.95 -22.41
CA LEU A 781 12.52 -3.80 -21.46
C LEU A 781 11.22 -4.38 -22.04
N GLY A 782 10.47 -3.60 -22.81
CA GLY A 782 9.18 -4.03 -23.36
C GLY A 782 8.15 -4.30 -22.27
N ALA A 783 7.45 -5.45 -22.35
CA ALA A 783 6.42 -5.86 -21.38
C ALA A 783 6.95 -6.75 -20.25
N GLN A 784 8.27 -6.91 -20.12
CA GLN A 784 8.90 -7.70 -19.06
C GLN A 784 8.84 -6.97 -17.71
N ASP A 785 8.82 -7.72 -16.61
CA ASP A 785 8.79 -7.17 -15.25
C ASP A 785 10.08 -6.37 -14.95
N PRO A 786 9.99 -5.06 -14.66
CA PRO A 786 11.14 -4.23 -14.33
C PRO A 786 11.89 -4.65 -13.05
N ASP A 787 11.26 -5.37 -12.12
CA ASP A 787 11.90 -5.85 -10.90
C ASP A 787 12.76 -7.11 -11.14
N LEU A 788 12.49 -7.83 -12.24
CA LEU A 788 13.22 -9.04 -12.61
C LEU A 788 14.33 -8.79 -13.65
N ILE A 789 14.29 -7.68 -14.40
CA ILE A 789 15.21 -7.42 -15.51
C ILE A 789 15.99 -6.11 -15.30
N THR A 790 17.32 -6.18 -15.38
CA THR A 790 18.20 -5.00 -15.38
C THR A 790 18.67 -4.66 -16.78
N ILE A 791 18.54 -3.38 -17.18
CA ILE A 791 19.03 -2.85 -18.45
C ILE A 791 20.33 -2.06 -18.23
N THR A 792 21.35 -2.34 -19.05
CA THR A 792 22.62 -1.61 -19.07
C THR A 792 23.06 -1.31 -20.50
N PHE A 793 23.81 -0.24 -20.71
CA PHE A 793 24.25 0.21 -22.04
C PHE A 793 25.76 0.12 -22.19
N HIS A 794 26.26 -0.26 -23.37
CA HIS A 794 27.67 -0.53 -23.63
C HIS A 794 28.09 -0.08 -25.03
N LEU A 795 29.40 0.17 -25.23
CA LEU A 795 29.96 0.55 -26.54
C LEU A 795 30.32 -0.62 -27.45
N THR A 796 30.46 -1.82 -26.89
CA THR A 796 30.81 -3.01 -27.66
C THR A 796 29.93 -4.18 -27.26
N GLN A 797 29.71 -5.09 -28.21
CA GLN A 797 28.98 -6.33 -27.96
C GLN A 797 29.63 -7.17 -26.85
N ALA A 798 30.97 -7.26 -26.84
CA ALA A 798 31.69 -8.04 -25.82
C ALA A 798 31.57 -7.44 -24.41
N ASP A 799 31.57 -6.11 -24.30
CA ASP A 799 31.33 -5.40 -23.04
C ASP A 799 29.90 -5.66 -22.54
N ALA A 800 28.91 -5.62 -23.43
CA ALA A 800 27.53 -5.98 -23.12
C ALA A 800 27.44 -7.42 -22.61
N GLU A 801 27.90 -8.41 -23.38
CA GLU A 801 27.86 -9.84 -23.02
C GLU A 801 28.53 -10.13 -21.66
N THR A 802 29.58 -9.37 -21.29
CA THR A 802 30.35 -9.59 -20.04
C THR A 802 30.03 -8.62 -18.90
N LEU A 803 29.07 -7.70 -19.06
CA LEU A 803 28.71 -6.63 -18.11
C LEU A 803 29.90 -5.71 -17.76
N SER A 804 30.79 -5.50 -18.72
CA SER A 804 31.96 -4.66 -18.54
C SER A 804 31.68 -3.24 -19.02
N ASN A 805 32.26 -2.23 -18.35
CA ASN A 805 32.23 -0.83 -18.78
C ASN A 805 30.82 -0.27 -19.11
N PRO A 806 29.82 -0.38 -18.21
CA PRO A 806 28.49 0.18 -18.46
C PRO A 806 28.57 1.70 -18.63
N LEU A 807 27.79 2.21 -19.57
CA LEU A 807 27.65 3.63 -19.87
C LEU A 807 26.69 4.31 -18.88
N PRO A 808 26.89 5.61 -18.60
CA PRO A 808 25.96 6.40 -17.80
C PRO A 808 24.65 6.71 -18.56
N ASP A 809 23.60 7.05 -17.80
CA ASP A 809 22.28 7.43 -18.34
C ASP A 809 22.33 8.60 -19.33
N MET A 810 23.21 9.57 -19.09
CA MET A 810 23.52 10.67 -20.01
C MET A 810 24.89 10.43 -20.62
N TYR A 811 24.93 10.23 -21.93
CA TYR A 811 26.15 9.83 -22.63
C TYR A 811 26.52 10.82 -23.74
N THR A 812 27.73 11.36 -23.68
CA THR A 812 28.26 12.29 -24.69
C THR A 812 29.01 11.55 -25.78
N SER A 813 28.54 11.63 -27.03
CA SER A 813 29.18 11.00 -28.20
C SER A 813 28.80 11.67 -29.52
N GLY A 814 29.47 11.26 -30.60
CA GLY A 814 28.99 11.49 -31.97
C GLY A 814 28.12 10.32 -32.45
N ASN A 815 28.16 10.03 -33.76
CA ASN A 815 27.46 8.86 -34.29
C ASN A 815 28.10 7.58 -33.75
N THR A 816 27.33 6.78 -33.01
CA THR A 816 27.81 5.50 -32.48
C THR A 816 26.65 4.53 -32.31
N THR A 817 26.94 3.23 -32.45
CA THR A 817 26.02 2.18 -32.04
C THR A 817 26.15 1.94 -30.54
N ILE A 818 25.02 1.78 -29.87
CA ILE A 818 24.94 1.42 -28.45
C ILE A 818 24.38 0.00 -28.35
N TYR A 819 25.00 -0.80 -27.49
CA TYR A 819 24.58 -2.16 -27.18
C TYR A 819 23.81 -2.12 -25.85
N ALA A 820 22.52 -2.44 -25.88
CA ALA A 820 21.69 -2.53 -24.70
C ALA A 820 21.63 -3.98 -24.23
N ARG A 821 22.09 -4.23 -23.01
CA ARG A 821 22.02 -5.54 -22.35
C ARG A 821 20.82 -5.58 -21.42
N ALA A 822 19.98 -6.58 -21.59
CA ALA A 822 18.98 -7.00 -20.61
C ALA A 822 19.51 -8.22 -19.84
N THR A 823 19.31 -8.27 -18.53
CA THR A 823 19.79 -9.36 -17.66
C THR A 823 18.76 -9.72 -16.61
N HIS A 824 18.51 -11.02 -16.42
CA HIS A 824 17.61 -11.50 -15.38
C HIS A 824 18.27 -11.44 -14.00
N SER A 825 17.57 -10.94 -13.01
CA SER A 825 18.08 -10.79 -11.63
C SER A 825 18.38 -12.14 -10.97
N ALA A 826 17.52 -13.14 -11.19
CA ALA A 826 17.70 -14.49 -10.64
C ALA A 826 18.67 -15.38 -11.45
N ASN A 827 19.03 -14.99 -12.68
CA ASN A 827 19.97 -15.74 -13.53
C ASN A 827 20.88 -14.76 -14.29
N PRO A 828 21.97 -14.29 -13.66
CA PRO A 828 22.85 -13.26 -14.22
C PRO A 828 23.60 -13.67 -15.50
N ASP A 829 23.72 -14.98 -15.73
CA ASP A 829 24.29 -15.55 -16.96
C ASP A 829 23.30 -15.49 -18.13
N CYS A 830 22.03 -15.20 -17.84
CA CYS A 830 20.99 -14.99 -18.83
C CYS A 830 20.96 -13.57 -19.34
N VAL A 831 21.53 -13.36 -20.52
CA VAL A 831 21.68 -12.05 -21.13
C VAL A 831 21.09 -12.04 -22.53
N SER A 832 20.42 -10.94 -22.85
CA SER A 832 20.02 -10.64 -24.23
C SER A 832 20.56 -9.26 -24.57
N VAL A 833 21.04 -9.09 -25.81
CA VAL A 833 21.66 -7.85 -26.27
C VAL A 833 20.96 -7.38 -27.53
N SER A 834 20.44 -6.15 -27.50
CA SER A 834 19.94 -5.43 -28.67
C SER A 834 20.82 -4.21 -28.96
N THR A 835 20.58 -3.56 -30.09
CA THR A 835 21.35 -2.39 -30.51
C THR A 835 20.46 -1.29 -31.04
N PHE A 836 20.89 -0.04 -30.84
CA PHE A 836 20.32 1.15 -31.49
C PHE A 836 21.43 2.15 -31.82
N GLU A 837 21.14 3.07 -32.72
CA GLU A 837 22.09 4.11 -33.15
C GLU A 837 21.86 5.44 -32.42
N LEU A 838 22.96 6.08 -32.01
CA LEU A 838 22.99 7.52 -31.72
C LEU A 838 23.38 8.24 -33.00
N ILE A 839 22.55 9.18 -33.44
CA ILE A 839 22.71 9.92 -34.67
C ILE A 839 22.79 11.42 -34.35
N LEU A 840 24.01 11.96 -34.34
CA LEU A 840 24.29 13.38 -34.28
C LEU A 840 24.22 14.00 -35.68
N GLN A 841 23.28 14.91 -35.84
CA GLN A 841 23.06 15.62 -37.10
C GLN A 841 23.62 17.04 -37.03
N GLU A 842 24.23 17.48 -38.14
CA GLU A 842 24.74 18.84 -38.28
C GLU A 842 23.60 19.83 -38.50
N ALA A 843 23.60 20.93 -37.76
CA ALA A 843 22.67 22.03 -37.96
C ALA A 843 23.02 22.86 -39.21
N PRO A 844 22.04 23.50 -39.88
CA PRO A 844 22.27 24.41 -41.00
C PRO A 844 23.27 25.52 -40.69
N ILE A 845 24.18 25.85 -41.61
CA ILE A 845 25.11 26.98 -41.44
C ILE A 845 24.64 28.19 -42.26
N LEU A 846 24.20 29.26 -41.58
CA LEU A 846 23.69 30.50 -42.20
C LEU A 846 24.79 31.55 -42.39
N ASN A 847 25.66 31.34 -43.39
CA ASN A 847 26.75 32.27 -43.76
C ASN A 847 26.24 33.52 -44.52
N MET A 848 25.54 34.41 -43.83
CA MET A 848 25.07 35.70 -44.37
C MET A 848 25.86 36.86 -43.74
N GLU A 849 25.75 38.08 -44.28
CA GLU A 849 26.28 39.27 -43.61
C GLU A 849 25.38 39.64 -42.42
N ASP A 850 25.91 40.38 -41.44
CA ASP A 850 25.14 40.83 -40.27
C ASP A 850 24.40 42.15 -40.53
N THR A 851 24.85 42.94 -41.52
CA THR A 851 24.26 44.23 -41.90
C THR A 851 24.17 44.40 -43.41
N TYR A 852 23.02 44.87 -43.89
CA TYR A 852 22.75 45.19 -45.29
C TYR A 852 22.34 46.67 -45.43
N ALA A 853 22.90 47.37 -46.42
CA ALA A 853 22.54 48.75 -46.72
C ALA A 853 21.32 48.82 -47.64
N LEU A 854 20.36 49.69 -47.30
CA LEU A 854 19.17 49.99 -48.09
C LEU A 854 19.31 51.42 -48.64
N CYS A 855 19.36 51.61 -49.95
CA CYS A 855 19.51 52.96 -50.50
C CYS A 855 18.21 53.77 -50.34
N GLU A 856 18.32 55.05 -49.98
CA GLU A 856 17.17 55.94 -49.83
C GLU A 856 16.25 55.92 -51.07
N GLY A 857 15.04 55.37 -50.90
CA GLY A 857 14.03 55.29 -51.96
C GLY A 857 14.12 54.07 -52.89
N ASP A 858 14.96 53.08 -52.58
CA ASP A 858 15.11 51.81 -53.31
C ASP A 858 14.87 50.60 -52.39
N ASP A 859 14.91 49.38 -52.94
CA ASP A 859 14.76 48.12 -52.19
C ASP A 859 16.08 47.33 -52.07
N VAL A 860 16.24 46.51 -51.02
CA VAL A 860 17.38 45.58 -50.86
C VAL A 860 16.91 44.12 -50.89
N THR A 861 17.55 43.29 -51.72
CA THR A 861 17.30 41.84 -51.75
C THR A 861 18.34 41.11 -50.90
N ILE A 862 17.86 40.31 -49.96
CA ILE A 862 18.69 39.49 -49.07
C ILE A 862 18.39 38.02 -49.35
N ALA A 863 19.44 37.22 -49.58
CA ALA A 863 19.33 35.79 -49.85
C ALA A 863 20.10 34.98 -48.82
N ALA A 864 19.44 34.00 -48.21
CA ALA A 864 20.10 32.99 -47.39
C ALA A 864 20.81 31.93 -48.25
N PRO A 865 21.74 31.14 -47.70
CA PRO A 865 22.36 30.03 -48.44
C PRO A 865 21.31 29.06 -48.97
N ASN A 866 21.55 28.47 -50.15
CA ASN A 866 20.65 27.47 -50.72
C ASN A 866 20.94 26.07 -50.14
N GLY A 867 20.02 25.12 -50.37
CA GLY A 867 20.20 23.71 -49.97
C GLY A 867 19.51 23.29 -48.68
N PHE A 868 18.74 24.18 -48.05
CA PHE A 868 17.85 23.85 -46.93
C PHE A 868 16.44 23.49 -47.44
N ASP A 869 15.73 22.67 -46.68
CA ASP A 869 14.39 22.16 -46.99
C ASP A 869 13.32 23.25 -46.84
N SER A 870 13.47 24.11 -45.84
CA SER A 870 12.60 25.27 -45.63
C SER A 870 13.36 26.50 -45.14
N TYR A 871 12.74 27.66 -45.37
CA TYR A 871 13.16 28.96 -44.89
C TYR A 871 11.94 29.61 -44.25
N GLU A 872 12.16 30.34 -43.16
CA GLU A 872 11.13 31.15 -42.51
C GLU A 872 11.74 32.47 -42.07
N TRP A 873 11.27 33.57 -42.66
CA TRP A 873 11.68 34.91 -42.28
C TRP A 873 10.73 35.48 -41.23
N SER A 874 11.24 36.37 -40.37
CA SER A 874 10.41 37.19 -39.45
C SER A 874 9.31 38.02 -40.13
N THR A 875 9.37 38.19 -41.45
CA THR A 875 8.31 38.82 -42.26
C THR A 875 7.13 37.87 -42.56
N GLY A 876 7.27 36.58 -42.27
CA GLY A 876 6.34 35.51 -42.63
C GLY A 876 6.58 34.89 -44.02
N GLU A 877 7.57 35.37 -44.77
CA GLU A 877 7.94 34.81 -46.06
C GLU A 877 8.71 33.49 -45.88
N THR A 878 8.50 32.53 -46.79
CA THR A 878 9.16 31.21 -46.74
C THR A 878 10.11 30.95 -47.90
N THR A 879 10.48 32.00 -48.63
CA THR A 879 11.39 31.94 -49.78
C THR A 879 12.85 32.03 -49.33
N GLN A 880 13.77 31.47 -50.11
CA GLN A 880 15.23 31.57 -49.86
C GLN A 880 15.74 33.03 -49.83
N SER A 881 15.07 33.93 -50.53
CA SER A 881 15.39 35.36 -50.54
C SER A 881 14.16 36.21 -50.30
N ILE A 882 14.35 37.35 -49.65
CA ILE A 882 13.33 38.39 -49.45
C ILE A 882 13.82 39.72 -50.00
N THR A 883 12.88 40.59 -50.37
CA THR A 883 13.16 41.98 -50.76
C THR A 883 12.54 42.90 -49.73
N LEU A 884 13.34 43.82 -49.20
CA LEU A 884 12.98 44.69 -48.09
C LEU A 884 13.06 46.16 -48.53
N SER A 885 12.01 46.90 -48.22
CA SER A 885 11.89 48.34 -48.48
C SER A 885 11.95 49.19 -47.21
N GLU A 886 12.07 48.55 -46.04
CA GLU A 886 12.12 49.20 -44.73
C GLU A 886 13.40 48.80 -43.98
N GLN A 887 13.94 49.75 -43.21
CA GLN A 887 15.02 49.45 -42.25
C GLN A 887 14.47 48.69 -41.04
N GLY A 888 15.27 47.80 -40.48
CA GLY A 888 14.85 47.00 -39.33
C GLY A 888 15.78 45.83 -39.04
N THR A 889 15.39 45.04 -38.03
CA THR A 889 16.03 43.78 -37.71
C THR A 889 15.14 42.66 -38.21
N TYR A 890 15.73 41.73 -38.96
CA TYR A 890 15.02 40.58 -39.51
C TYR A 890 15.71 39.30 -39.06
N THR A 891 14.93 38.27 -38.74
CA THR A 891 15.46 36.92 -38.50
C THR A 891 15.10 35.99 -39.64
N ILE A 892 15.96 35.02 -39.89
CA ILE A 892 15.67 33.87 -40.75
C ILE A 892 15.97 32.58 -39.99
N THR A 893 15.02 31.66 -40.01
CA THR A 893 15.19 30.27 -39.61
C THR A 893 15.28 29.41 -40.86
N ALA A 894 16.29 28.55 -40.96
CA ALA A 894 16.38 27.56 -42.02
C ALA A 894 16.40 26.16 -41.42
N THR A 895 15.72 25.23 -42.07
CA THR A 895 15.63 23.82 -41.65
C THR A 895 16.22 22.93 -42.74
N ASN A 896 17.14 22.02 -42.39
CA ASN A 896 17.68 21.06 -43.37
C ASN A 896 16.76 19.84 -43.55
N ALA A 897 17.13 18.94 -44.48
CA ALA A 897 16.40 17.72 -44.77
C ALA A 897 16.23 16.75 -43.60
N ASN A 898 17.04 16.89 -42.56
CA ASN A 898 16.96 16.05 -41.38
C ASN A 898 16.16 16.70 -40.23
N GLY A 899 15.58 17.89 -40.45
CA GLY A 899 14.77 18.59 -39.46
C GLY A 899 15.57 19.48 -38.48
N CYS A 900 16.89 19.63 -38.66
CA CYS A 900 17.68 20.53 -37.83
C CYS A 900 17.50 21.99 -38.26
N GLU A 901 17.32 22.88 -37.29
CA GLU A 901 17.08 24.31 -37.50
C GLU A 901 18.28 25.15 -37.06
N SER A 902 18.54 26.22 -37.81
CA SER A 902 19.40 27.31 -37.36
C SER A 902 18.71 28.64 -37.62
N THR A 903 18.87 29.58 -36.69
CA THR A 903 18.33 30.94 -36.80
C THR A 903 19.48 31.96 -36.92
N LYS A 904 19.36 32.92 -37.84
CA LYS A 904 20.27 34.07 -37.96
C LYS A 904 19.47 35.39 -37.90
N THR A 905 20.02 36.36 -37.18
CA THR A 905 19.51 37.74 -37.12
C THR A 905 20.36 38.64 -38.00
N ILE A 906 19.73 39.50 -38.81
CA ILE A 906 20.38 40.48 -39.67
C ILE A 906 19.78 41.87 -39.46
N SER A 907 20.57 42.91 -39.73
CA SER A 907 20.16 44.31 -39.64
C SER A 907 20.15 44.99 -41.00
N VAL A 908 19.09 45.75 -41.30
CA VAL A 908 18.96 46.53 -42.53
C VAL A 908 18.92 48.01 -42.17
N THR A 909 19.84 48.79 -42.74
CA THR A 909 20.00 50.23 -42.44
C THR A 909 19.89 51.07 -43.71
N THR A 910 19.01 52.07 -43.71
CA THR A 910 18.86 52.99 -44.85
C THR A 910 20.00 54.01 -44.91
N THR A 911 20.61 54.25 -46.08
CA THR A 911 21.68 55.25 -46.30
C THR A 911 21.26 56.31 -47.32
N ALA A 912 21.76 57.54 -47.16
CA ALA A 912 21.43 58.67 -48.03
C ALA A 912 22.13 58.59 -49.39
N ILE A 913 21.55 59.22 -50.41
CA ILE A 913 22.22 59.43 -51.71
C ILE A 913 22.99 60.77 -51.68
N PRO A 914 24.27 60.81 -52.12
CA PRO A 914 25.07 62.03 -52.09
C PRO A 914 24.52 63.08 -53.07
N ARG A 915 24.42 64.33 -52.61
CA ARG A 915 24.02 65.50 -53.40
C ARG A 915 24.83 66.72 -52.98
N ILE A 916 25.52 67.38 -53.90
CA ILE A 916 26.33 68.58 -53.66
C ILE A 916 25.41 69.79 -53.51
N GLN A 917 25.41 70.39 -52.34
CA GLN A 917 24.67 71.61 -52.04
C GLN A 917 25.41 72.87 -52.52
N ASN A 918 26.70 72.98 -52.21
CA ASN A 918 27.54 74.13 -52.58
C ASN A 918 29.03 73.75 -52.60
N ILE A 919 29.83 74.50 -53.35
CA ILE A 919 31.29 74.36 -53.41
C ILE A 919 31.92 75.72 -53.08
N ASP A 920 32.53 75.82 -51.91
CA ASP A 920 33.24 77.02 -51.48
C ASP A 920 34.71 76.97 -51.91
N ILE A 921 35.27 78.13 -52.28
CA ILE A 921 36.67 78.24 -52.71
C ILE A 921 37.39 79.40 -52.07
N THR A 922 38.68 79.19 -51.78
CA THR A 922 39.65 80.25 -51.48
C THR A 922 40.71 80.26 -52.58
N ASP A 923 40.74 81.30 -53.41
CA ASP A 923 41.66 81.40 -54.55
C ASP A 923 42.55 82.66 -54.52
N TRP A 924 43.08 83.06 -55.66
CA TRP A 924 44.02 84.18 -55.89
C TRP A 924 45.50 83.91 -55.68
N THR A 925 45.87 82.68 -55.31
CA THR A 925 47.28 82.25 -55.28
C THR A 925 47.60 81.35 -56.48
N THR A 926 48.87 81.17 -56.79
CA THR A 926 49.28 80.30 -57.90
C THR A 926 49.25 78.81 -57.55
N SER A 927 49.32 78.44 -56.27
CA SER A 927 49.57 77.06 -55.83
C SER A 927 49.13 76.73 -54.39
N ASP A 928 48.34 77.59 -53.76
CA ASP A 928 47.91 77.44 -52.36
C ASP A 928 46.45 77.87 -52.19
N ASN A 929 45.59 77.30 -53.04
CA ASN A 929 44.15 77.55 -53.05
C ASN A 929 43.41 76.36 -52.40
N THR A 930 42.15 76.56 -51.99
CA THR A 930 41.31 75.53 -51.37
C THR A 930 39.95 75.38 -52.05
N ILE A 931 39.41 74.16 -52.03
CA ILE A 931 38.03 73.80 -52.41
C ILE A 931 37.40 73.06 -51.21
N THR A 932 36.20 73.47 -50.78
CA THR A 932 35.44 72.79 -49.73
C THR A 932 34.05 72.45 -50.25
N VAL A 933 33.68 71.18 -50.17
CA VAL A 933 32.40 70.66 -50.67
C VAL A 933 31.39 70.59 -49.54
N MET A 934 30.18 71.09 -49.77
CA MET A 934 29.05 70.94 -48.86
C MET A 934 27.96 70.11 -49.53
N VAL A 935 27.44 69.11 -48.83
CA VAL A 935 26.37 68.21 -49.31
C VAL A 935 25.02 68.56 -48.68
N GLU A 936 23.92 68.21 -49.35
CA GLU A 936 22.57 68.40 -48.81
C GLU A 936 22.36 67.52 -47.56
N PRO A 937 21.82 68.05 -46.45
CA PRO A 937 21.55 67.25 -45.25
C PRO A 937 20.39 66.25 -45.47
N SER A 938 20.53 65.03 -44.94
CA SER A 938 19.54 63.94 -45.01
C SER A 938 19.26 63.38 -43.60
N PRO A 939 18.04 62.86 -43.34
CA PRO A 939 17.75 62.13 -42.10
C PRO A 939 18.49 60.78 -42.01
N TYR A 940 19.03 60.27 -43.12
CA TYR A 940 19.78 59.02 -43.16
C TYR A 940 21.30 59.27 -43.02
N PRO A 941 22.09 58.28 -42.55
CA PRO A 941 23.55 58.39 -42.49
C PRO A 941 24.17 58.80 -43.83
N GLN A 942 25.10 59.76 -43.77
CA GLN A 942 25.81 60.34 -44.92
C GLN A 942 27.30 59.99 -44.87
N ASP A 943 27.63 58.72 -45.10
CA ASP A 943 29.03 58.26 -45.08
C ASP A 943 29.65 58.40 -46.48
N PHE A 944 29.87 59.66 -46.86
CA PHE A 944 30.35 60.03 -48.20
C PHE A 944 31.86 60.24 -48.25
N GLU A 945 32.42 60.01 -49.42
CA GLU A 945 33.81 60.31 -49.73
C GLU A 945 33.92 61.21 -50.98
N TYR A 946 34.97 62.04 -51.01
CA TYR A 946 35.14 63.17 -51.91
C TYR A 946 36.39 63.00 -52.76
N SER A 947 36.37 63.44 -54.03
CA SER A 947 37.54 63.40 -54.91
C SER A 947 37.59 64.58 -55.88
N LEU A 948 38.79 64.95 -56.34
CA LEU A 948 38.97 65.92 -57.43
C LEU A 948 39.29 65.27 -58.79
N ASP A 949 39.71 64.01 -58.80
CA ASP A 949 40.08 63.27 -60.02
C ASP A 949 39.14 62.11 -60.35
N GLY A 950 38.20 61.81 -59.44
CA GLY A 950 37.22 60.73 -59.56
C GLY A 950 37.81 59.33 -59.32
N ILE A 951 39.08 59.23 -58.92
CA ILE A 951 39.82 57.98 -58.71
C ILE A 951 40.23 57.86 -57.24
N VAL A 952 40.88 58.89 -56.70
CA VAL A 952 41.36 58.93 -55.31
C VAL A 952 40.36 59.71 -54.48
N TYR A 953 39.66 58.98 -53.60
CA TYR A 953 38.66 59.55 -52.70
C TYR A 953 39.24 59.72 -51.29
N GLN A 954 38.75 60.73 -50.58
CA GLN A 954 39.07 61.05 -49.19
C GLN A 954 37.79 61.33 -48.40
N ASP A 955 37.80 61.05 -47.09
CA ASP A 955 36.65 61.32 -46.22
C ASP A 955 36.42 62.83 -46.00
N SER A 956 37.49 63.63 -46.09
CA SER A 956 37.40 65.07 -45.87
C SER A 956 36.79 65.77 -47.09
N PRO A 957 35.80 66.65 -46.92
CA PRO A 957 35.25 67.46 -48.00
C PRO A 957 36.17 68.64 -48.42
N GLU A 958 37.33 68.81 -47.78
CA GLU A 958 38.25 69.92 -48.03
C GLU A 958 39.51 69.47 -48.77
N PHE A 959 39.84 70.20 -49.85
CA PHE A 959 41.05 70.07 -50.65
C PHE A 959 41.88 71.34 -50.55
N THR A 960 43.18 71.22 -50.30
CA THR A 960 44.09 72.36 -50.08
C THR A 960 45.34 72.27 -50.96
N GLY A 961 46.12 73.35 -51.06
CA GLY A 961 47.37 73.38 -51.85
C GLY A 961 47.16 73.36 -53.36
N LEU A 962 45.98 73.80 -53.83
CA LEU A 962 45.57 73.68 -55.23
C LEU A 962 46.18 74.80 -56.09
N THR A 963 46.60 74.46 -57.31
CA THR A 963 46.99 75.43 -58.33
C THR A 963 45.77 76.13 -58.93
N ALA A 964 45.92 77.37 -59.40
CA ALA A 964 44.84 78.02 -60.13
C ALA A 964 44.48 77.24 -61.39
N GLY A 965 43.19 77.09 -61.70
CA GLY A 965 42.68 76.28 -62.80
C GLY A 965 41.27 75.70 -62.57
N PRO A 966 40.75 74.93 -63.55
CA PRO A 966 39.47 74.22 -63.43
C PRO A 966 39.62 72.93 -62.60
N TYR A 967 38.60 72.62 -61.79
CA TYR A 967 38.49 71.39 -61.01
C TYR A 967 37.09 70.77 -61.13
N ASN A 968 37.05 69.44 -61.16
CA ASN A 968 35.85 68.65 -60.94
C ASN A 968 35.84 68.20 -59.47
N VAL A 969 34.65 68.04 -58.90
CA VAL A 969 34.44 67.59 -57.53
C VAL A 969 33.46 66.42 -57.55
N TYR A 970 33.90 65.25 -57.11
CA TYR A 970 33.11 64.04 -57.01
C TYR A 970 32.74 63.77 -55.55
N VAL A 971 31.50 63.39 -55.30
CA VAL A 971 31.03 62.89 -54.00
C VAL A 971 30.37 61.53 -54.23
N ARG A 972 30.73 60.49 -53.49
CA ARG A 972 30.05 59.19 -53.58
C ARG A 972 29.79 58.58 -52.21
N ASP A 973 28.78 57.71 -52.12
CA ASP A 973 28.48 56.94 -50.91
C ASP A 973 29.34 55.68 -50.80
N LYS A 974 29.82 55.39 -49.58
CA LYS A 974 30.68 54.22 -49.30
C LYS A 974 29.93 52.89 -49.37
N TYR A 975 28.61 52.90 -49.19
CA TYR A 975 27.75 51.73 -49.32
C TYR A 975 27.20 51.56 -50.74
N ASN A 976 27.76 52.31 -51.70
CA ASN A 976 27.49 52.22 -53.13
C ASN A 976 26.07 52.67 -53.53
N CYS A 977 25.43 53.53 -52.74
CA CYS A 977 24.09 54.05 -53.03
C CYS A 977 24.03 55.22 -54.03
N GLY A 978 25.17 55.73 -54.51
CA GLY A 978 25.20 56.71 -55.60
C GLY A 978 26.43 57.63 -55.60
N ASN A 979 26.47 58.55 -56.56
CA ASN A 979 27.48 59.61 -56.66
C ASN A 979 26.90 60.91 -57.24
N ASP A 980 27.60 62.02 -57.03
CA ASP A 980 27.30 63.34 -57.57
C ASP A 980 28.58 64.07 -58.01
N LEU A 981 28.45 65.05 -58.92
CA LEU A 981 29.56 65.74 -59.60
C LEU A 981 29.31 67.25 -59.73
N GLY A 982 30.28 68.06 -59.31
CA GLY A 982 30.30 69.52 -59.49
C GLY A 982 31.57 70.04 -60.16
N GLU A 983 31.54 71.26 -60.70
CA GLU A 983 32.67 71.93 -61.35
C GLU A 983 32.98 73.29 -60.68
N VAL A 984 34.26 73.65 -60.54
CA VAL A 984 34.68 74.92 -59.96
C VAL A 984 36.00 75.44 -60.56
N TYR A 985 36.19 76.77 -60.57
CA TYR A 985 37.35 77.44 -61.16
C TYR A 985 38.09 78.31 -60.13
N LEU A 986 39.39 78.02 -59.93
CA LEU A 986 40.27 78.80 -59.05
C LEU A 986 41.06 79.82 -59.88
N LEU A 987 40.93 81.11 -59.55
CA LEU A 987 41.53 82.22 -60.31
C LEU A 987 42.83 82.74 -59.67
N THR A 988 43.68 83.44 -60.43
CA THR A 988 44.86 84.16 -59.90
C THR A 988 45.27 85.34 -60.77
N TYR A 989 46.28 86.12 -60.36
CA TYR A 989 46.78 87.26 -61.11
C TYR A 989 48.31 87.40 -61.04
N PRO A 990 48.98 87.88 -62.11
CA PRO A 990 50.41 88.16 -62.08
C PRO A 990 50.74 89.28 -61.08
N ARG A 991 51.78 89.12 -60.27
CA ARG A 991 52.22 90.18 -59.34
C ARG A 991 53.01 91.30 -60.01
N PHE A 992 53.50 91.07 -61.22
CA PHE A 992 54.14 92.09 -62.04
C PHE A 992 53.98 91.76 -63.52
N PHE A 993 54.23 92.76 -64.37
CA PHE A 993 54.35 92.57 -65.81
C PHE A 993 55.36 93.57 -66.40
N THR A 994 55.94 93.24 -67.55
CA THR A 994 57.05 93.97 -68.19
C THR A 994 56.72 94.42 -69.62
N PRO A 995 55.99 95.55 -69.79
CA PRO A 995 55.65 96.05 -71.13
C PRO A 995 56.86 96.76 -71.77
N ASN A 996 57.84 95.98 -72.24
CA ASN A 996 59.10 96.45 -72.85
C ASN A 996 59.18 96.12 -74.36
N GLY A 997 58.26 95.33 -74.91
CA GLY A 997 58.18 94.96 -76.32
C GLY A 997 59.00 93.71 -76.71
N ASP A 998 59.45 92.89 -75.75
CA ASP A 998 60.12 91.61 -75.99
C ASP A 998 59.15 90.43 -76.23
N GLY A 999 57.86 90.64 -76.00
CA GLY A 999 56.79 89.65 -76.19
C GLY A 999 56.48 88.80 -74.95
N VAL A 1000 57.19 89.01 -73.84
CA VAL A 1000 57.03 88.27 -72.59
C VAL A 1000 56.48 89.19 -71.51
N ASN A 1001 55.40 88.76 -70.83
CA ASN A 1001 54.72 89.55 -69.78
C ASN A 1001 54.34 90.98 -70.23
N GLU A 1002 53.96 91.16 -71.49
CA GLU A 1002 53.61 92.47 -72.06
C GLU A 1002 52.28 93.04 -71.54
N ARG A 1003 51.38 92.16 -71.06
CA ARG A 1003 50.04 92.52 -70.61
C ARG A 1003 49.72 91.92 -69.26
N TRP A 1004 48.99 92.68 -68.44
CA TRP A 1004 48.47 92.24 -67.16
C TRP A 1004 46.97 91.90 -67.25
N ARG A 1005 46.59 90.69 -66.80
CA ARG A 1005 45.20 90.21 -66.71
C ARG A 1005 45.04 89.20 -65.58
N ILE A 1006 43.80 88.98 -65.13
CA ILE A 1006 43.44 87.85 -64.28
C ILE A 1006 43.55 86.56 -65.10
N GLN A 1007 44.18 85.52 -64.54
CA GLN A 1007 44.27 84.20 -65.15
C GLN A 1007 42.98 83.42 -64.90
N TYR A 1008 42.55 82.65 -65.89
CA TYR A 1008 41.29 81.89 -65.89
C TYR A 1008 40.00 82.73 -65.84
N SER A 1009 40.10 84.06 -65.96
CA SER A 1009 38.93 84.95 -65.98
C SER A 1009 37.91 84.64 -67.05
N ILE A 1010 38.31 84.01 -68.17
CA ILE A 1010 37.40 83.57 -69.25
C ILE A 1010 36.28 82.63 -68.77
N HIS A 1011 36.49 81.91 -67.66
CA HIS A 1011 35.49 81.02 -67.06
C HIS A 1011 34.44 81.77 -66.22
N GLU A 1012 34.62 83.08 -66.02
CA GLU A 1012 33.68 83.98 -65.37
C GLU A 1012 33.31 85.15 -66.31
N PRO A 1013 32.38 84.96 -67.26
CA PRO A 1013 32.10 85.91 -68.34
C PRO A 1013 31.60 87.29 -67.87
N ASP A 1014 31.03 87.38 -66.66
CA ASP A 1014 30.49 88.62 -66.09
C ASP A 1014 31.49 89.36 -65.19
N MET A 1015 32.76 88.94 -65.14
CA MET A 1015 33.79 89.57 -64.31
C MET A 1015 34.14 90.98 -64.78
N GLU A 1016 34.33 91.91 -63.84
CA GLU A 1016 34.79 93.27 -64.15
C GLU A 1016 36.14 93.56 -63.49
N ILE A 1017 37.10 94.07 -64.28
CA ILE A 1017 38.46 94.35 -63.83
C ILE A 1017 38.76 95.85 -64.00
N TYR A 1018 39.17 96.49 -62.90
CA TYR A 1018 39.50 97.91 -62.84
C TYR A 1018 40.95 98.09 -62.39
N ILE A 1019 41.72 98.97 -63.04
CA ILE A 1019 43.13 99.27 -62.69
C ILE A 1019 43.29 100.76 -62.37
N PHE A 1020 44.02 101.07 -61.30
CA PHE A 1020 44.21 102.40 -60.72
C PHE A 1020 45.70 102.72 -60.50
N ASP A 1021 46.07 104.00 -60.52
CA ASP A 1021 47.40 104.46 -60.10
C ASP A 1021 47.54 104.53 -58.57
N ARG A 1022 48.75 104.90 -58.10
CA ARG A 1022 49.08 105.04 -56.67
C ARG A 1022 48.29 106.10 -55.89
N TYR A 1023 47.54 106.96 -56.58
CA TYR A 1023 46.70 107.98 -55.95
C TYR A 1023 45.21 107.61 -56.02
N GLY A 1024 44.88 106.41 -56.53
CA GLY A 1024 43.51 105.92 -56.67
C GLY A 1024 42.80 106.43 -57.92
N LYS A 1025 43.52 107.02 -58.89
CA LYS A 1025 42.91 107.45 -60.15
C LYS A 1025 42.75 106.24 -61.07
N LEU A 1026 41.53 106.04 -61.59
CA LEU A 1026 41.25 104.97 -62.57
C LEU A 1026 42.07 105.20 -63.85
N ILE A 1027 42.79 104.15 -64.24
CA ILE A 1027 43.63 104.11 -65.44
C ILE A 1027 42.89 103.39 -66.57
N THR A 1028 42.39 102.19 -66.33
CA THR A 1028 41.63 101.44 -67.33
C THR A 1028 40.65 100.49 -66.68
N THR A 1029 39.69 100.02 -67.46
CA THR A 1029 38.73 98.97 -67.08
C THR A 1029 38.53 98.02 -68.25
N PHE A 1030 38.38 96.74 -67.97
CA PHE A 1030 38.10 95.71 -68.97
C PHE A 1030 37.43 94.47 -68.37
N GLY A 1031 36.78 93.68 -69.22
CA GLY A 1031 36.15 92.42 -68.84
C GLY A 1031 37.10 91.22 -68.93
N PRO A 1032 36.58 90.00 -68.69
CA PRO A 1032 37.37 88.78 -68.49
C PRO A 1032 38.08 88.30 -69.76
N ASN A 1033 37.53 88.65 -70.92
CA ASN A 1033 38.00 88.23 -72.25
C ASN A 1033 38.99 89.22 -72.89
N TYR A 1034 39.33 90.30 -72.18
CA TYR A 1034 40.30 91.27 -72.70
C TYR A 1034 41.71 90.68 -72.65
N GLU A 1035 42.54 90.99 -73.66
CA GLU A 1035 43.91 90.47 -73.73
C GLU A 1035 44.83 90.97 -72.60
N GLY A 1036 44.38 91.95 -71.82
CA GLY A 1036 45.07 92.51 -70.68
C GLY A 1036 45.64 93.90 -70.95
N TRP A 1037 45.96 94.60 -69.88
CA TRP A 1037 46.46 95.97 -69.92
C TRP A 1037 47.97 96.02 -70.20
N ASP A 1038 48.38 96.87 -71.14
CA ASP A 1038 49.75 96.97 -71.67
C ASP A 1038 50.61 98.06 -71.00
N GLY A 1039 50.13 98.67 -69.90
CA GLY A 1039 50.88 99.69 -69.18
C GLY A 1039 50.84 101.09 -69.79
N THR A 1040 49.88 101.36 -70.69
CA THR A 1040 49.66 102.68 -71.30
C THR A 1040 48.36 103.34 -70.82
N PHE A 1041 48.31 104.67 -70.84
CA PHE A 1041 47.10 105.47 -70.61
C PHE A 1041 46.93 106.48 -71.75
N HIS A 1042 45.83 106.39 -72.48
CA HIS A 1042 45.57 107.16 -73.71
C HIS A 1042 46.75 107.12 -74.71
N GLY A 1043 47.35 105.94 -74.87
CA GLY A 1043 48.49 105.72 -75.77
C GLY A 1043 49.84 106.21 -75.25
N ASN A 1044 49.88 106.88 -74.09
CA ASN A 1044 51.14 107.30 -73.46
C ASN A 1044 51.62 106.26 -72.46
N ARG A 1045 52.94 106.02 -72.42
CA ARG A 1045 53.57 105.11 -71.47
C ARG A 1045 53.47 105.67 -70.04
N LEU A 1046 52.92 104.88 -69.12
CA LEU A 1046 52.89 105.25 -67.70
C LEU A 1046 54.20 104.86 -66.98
N PRO A 1047 54.49 105.43 -65.79
CA PRO A 1047 55.72 105.15 -65.04
C PRO A 1047 55.79 103.71 -64.53
N SER A 1048 56.99 103.12 -64.52
CA SER A 1048 57.25 101.83 -63.87
C SER A 1048 57.14 101.99 -62.35
N THR A 1049 56.00 101.58 -61.80
CA THR A 1049 55.62 101.66 -60.39
C THR A 1049 54.51 100.66 -60.12
N ASP A 1050 54.00 100.63 -58.89
CA ASP A 1050 52.87 99.77 -58.52
C ASP A 1050 51.55 100.38 -58.98
N TYR A 1051 50.65 99.50 -59.41
CA TYR A 1051 49.28 99.80 -59.77
C TYR A 1051 48.35 98.93 -58.93
N TRP A 1052 47.18 99.45 -58.61
CA TRP A 1052 46.17 98.74 -57.84
C TRP A 1052 45.06 98.28 -58.76
N PHE A 1053 44.42 97.17 -58.41
CA PHE A 1053 43.26 96.71 -59.15
C PHE A 1053 42.13 96.30 -58.23
N VAL A 1054 40.93 96.32 -58.79
CA VAL A 1054 39.73 95.72 -58.20
C VAL A 1054 39.14 94.77 -59.23
N VAL A 1055 38.91 93.52 -58.84
CA VAL A 1055 38.13 92.54 -59.60
C VAL A 1055 36.80 92.34 -58.91
N LYS A 1056 35.72 92.39 -59.66
CA LYS A 1056 34.41 91.91 -59.22
C LYS A 1056 34.12 90.61 -59.96
N ARG A 1057 34.03 89.50 -59.22
CA ARG A 1057 33.65 88.18 -59.77
C ARG A 1057 32.16 88.14 -60.11
N GLN A 1058 31.78 87.14 -60.89
CA GLN A 1058 30.38 86.90 -61.27
C GLN A 1058 29.47 86.58 -60.07
N ASP A 1059 30.01 85.94 -59.02
CA ASP A 1059 29.30 85.64 -57.77
C ASP A 1059 29.19 86.83 -56.80
N GLY A 1060 29.67 88.01 -57.22
CA GLY A 1060 29.64 89.24 -56.43
C GLY A 1060 30.81 89.44 -55.46
N ARG A 1061 31.75 88.47 -55.34
CA ARG A 1061 32.97 88.66 -54.53
C ARG A 1061 33.88 89.71 -55.17
N GLU A 1062 34.39 90.64 -54.37
CA GLU A 1062 35.37 91.64 -54.81
C GLU A 1062 36.78 91.31 -54.29
N LEU A 1063 37.76 91.23 -55.19
CA LEU A 1063 39.18 91.20 -54.83
C LEU A 1063 39.81 92.57 -55.08
N LYS A 1064 40.61 93.05 -54.13
CA LYS A 1064 41.48 94.22 -54.31
C LYS A 1064 42.93 93.82 -54.14
N GLY A 1065 43.78 94.26 -55.05
CA GLY A 1065 45.20 93.91 -55.02
C GLY A 1065 46.06 94.98 -55.66
N HIS A 1066 47.35 94.68 -55.77
CA HIS A 1066 48.30 95.50 -56.51
C HIS A 1066 49.26 94.62 -57.29
N PHE A 1067 49.86 95.19 -58.32
CA PHE A 1067 50.92 94.57 -59.11
C PHE A 1067 51.91 95.64 -59.55
N SER A 1068 53.17 95.23 -59.77
CA SER A 1068 54.22 96.13 -60.22
C SER A 1068 54.30 96.15 -61.74
N MET A 1069 54.31 97.35 -62.34
CA MET A 1069 54.77 97.50 -63.72
C MET A 1069 56.28 97.75 -63.72
N VAL A 1070 57.04 96.83 -64.29
CA VAL A 1070 58.51 96.91 -64.39
C VAL A 1070 58.88 97.15 -65.86
N ARG A 1071 59.92 97.91 -66.17
CA ARG A 1071 60.41 98.04 -67.55
C ARG A 1071 61.92 97.93 -67.59
#